data_AF-A0A1I6W7G3-F1
#
_entry.id   AF-A0A1I6W7G3-F1
#
_cell.length_a   1.000
_cell.length_b   1.000
_cell.length_c   1.000
_cell.angle_alpha   90.00
_cell.angle_beta   90.00
_cell.angle_gamma   90.00
#
_symmetry.space_group_name_H-M   'P 1'
#
loop_
_entity.id
_entity.type
_entity.pdbx_description
1 polymer ?
#
loop_
_entity_poly.entity_id
_entity_poly.type
_entity_poly.pdbx_seq_one_letter_code
_entity_poly.pdbx_strand_id
1 'polypeptide(L)'
;MNISKILQEVTFKLYCAGVYEGRIRFAADKVMHAKVDARRRTQMQENVLSEQAPYMLPLQRIRQFLDQYEEAAWSGEEVKLANGDVYRKHIRYTSNVEEREVTSQVWARRLDTALDVVTVDGVVIGFVAPNRYGMEILVAEGYEALTPLVVYDSPMLSQARYGIQELGTDLIPMRDGVRLATDVYLPEGIEPGTKLPTILIRTCYDRHMKKDQLKRWANKGYAVVNQDVRGRADSEGELVPFYYERDDSSDTIDWIIAQPWSDGNVGMWGASYLGYVVTAAATSGHPNLKAVVNEVNVGSPFVDTVRKGGTVCSWPLLCWTLAQSVGTRTDFNIFAGITVNPEKAVDARPIRDIPQQMIGRASGPWDLWSEHPEYDDFWRNCTFSERGDQVKAPMFVISGWYDGDSAGVSETWRMLTEHDVPNRKLWLGPWEHGPNRARDLMGVSFSNDAVVYDYDVNVLRWFDRFLKGVNNGIDQEPRAAYYVVGTNEWRTSEDWTPVEAEVRSFYLGSGGRANSSLGDGVLGAAPASAAQSEPDSYLYNPDEPVADSGEREPENMRKHELRSDILVYTGEALTEELTVAGELSCELYAASTGVDTDWVVTLSDVDEKGNSIRLSNYIVRAKYRHGFDEPELLTPGKVEKYSIFLQNIAHTFQAGHRIRFTITSSSKLVAFPNTNTGLNPYDDPQPIIVKQTIYHSAEYPSRVLLPVL
;
A
#
# COMPACT_ATOMS: atom_id res chain seq x y z
N MET A 1 25.04 4.48 -34.66
CA MET A 1 24.06 3.89 -35.58
C MET A 1 22.93 4.90 -35.67
N ASN A 2 22.48 5.23 -36.87
CA ASN A 2 21.15 5.84 -37.02
C ASN A 2 20.15 4.77 -36.57
N ILE A 3 19.49 4.96 -35.44
CA ILE A 3 18.53 3.97 -34.95
C ILE A 3 17.38 3.85 -35.96
N SER A 4 16.95 2.62 -36.27
CA SER A 4 15.85 2.42 -37.22
C SER A 4 14.58 3.01 -36.62
N LYS A 5 13.83 3.74 -37.44
CA LYS A 5 12.47 4.16 -37.07
C LYS A 5 11.51 2.96 -37.06
N ILE A 6 11.87 1.87 -37.73
CA ILE A 6 11.10 0.62 -37.78
C ILE A 6 11.56 -0.25 -36.60
N LEU A 7 10.73 -0.34 -35.55
CA LEU A 7 11.05 -1.01 -34.29
C LEU A 7 11.20 -2.53 -34.46
N GLN A 8 10.61 -3.11 -35.51
CA GLN A 8 10.81 -4.53 -35.87
C GLN A 8 12.26 -4.86 -36.30
N GLU A 9 13.01 -3.85 -36.74
CA GLU A 9 14.42 -3.98 -37.12
C GLU A 9 15.38 -3.77 -35.93
N VAL A 10 14.87 -3.26 -34.81
CA VAL A 10 15.67 -2.94 -33.63
C VAL A 10 15.83 -4.19 -32.74
N THR A 11 17.05 -4.38 -32.24
CA THR A 11 17.31 -5.32 -31.14
C THR A 11 17.35 -4.54 -29.84
N PHE A 12 16.45 -4.88 -28.92
CA PHE A 12 16.37 -4.25 -27.61
C PHE A 12 17.05 -5.13 -26.57
N LYS A 13 17.64 -4.50 -25.55
CA LYS A 13 18.05 -5.15 -24.31
C LYS A 13 16.97 -4.95 -23.26
N LEU A 14 16.66 -6.03 -22.54
CA LEU A 14 15.74 -6.04 -21.41
C LEU A 14 16.54 -6.01 -20.11
N TYR A 15 16.18 -5.08 -19.22
CA TYR A 15 16.68 -4.99 -17.87
C TYR A 15 15.53 -5.03 -16.87
N CYS A 16 15.70 -5.76 -15.77
CA CYS A 16 14.74 -5.81 -14.65
C CYS A 16 15.49 -5.46 -13.36
N ALA A 17 15.15 -4.35 -12.71
CA ALA A 17 15.84 -3.87 -11.49
C ALA A 17 17.37 -3.76 -11.65
N GLY A 18 17.80 -3.27 -12.83
CA GLY A 18 19.20 -3.17 -13.23
C GLY A 18 19.87 -4.50 -13.59
N VAL A 19 19.16 -5.62 -13.59
CA VAL A 19 19.68 -6.93 -14.02
C VAL A 19 19.41 -7.11 -15.51
N TYR A 20 20.45 -7.36 -16.31
CA TYR A 20 20.31 -7.69 -17.72
C TYR A 20 19.68 -9.08 -17.92
N GLU A 21 18.50 -9.12 -18.55
CA GLU A 21 17.67 -10.32 -18.74
C GLU A 21 17.68 -10.85 -20.18
N GLY A 22 18.36 -10.16 -21.09
CA GLY A 22 18.60 -10.62 -22.46
C GLY A 22 18.12 -9.67 -23.54
N ARG A 23 17.99 -10.20 -24.76
CA ARG A 23 17.61 -9.43 -25.95
C ARG A 23 16.19 -9.74 -26.38
N ILE A 24 15.45 -8.70 -26.76
CA ILE A 24 14.11 -8.79 -27.31
C ILE A 24 14.12 -8.29 -28.75
N ARG A 25 13.42 -8.99 -29.61
CA ARG A 25 13.09 -8.57 -30.97
C ARG A 25 11.60 -8.73 -31.21
N PHE A 26 10.97 -7.71 -31.76
CA PHE A 26 9.58 -7.79 -32.16
C PHE A 26 9.49 -8.31 -33.60
N ALA A 27 8.93 -9.50 -33.77
CA ALA A 27 8.56 -10.02 -35.08
C ALA A 27 7.07 -9.73 -35.35
N ALA A 28 6.65 -9.91 -36.61
CA ALA A 28 5.30 -9.55 -37.07
C ALA A 28 4.17 -10.10 -36.18
N ASP A 29 4.26 -11.36 -35.74
CA ASP A 29 3.22 -12.06 -34.98
C ASP A 29 3.64 -12.49 -33.57
N LYS A 30 4.88 -12.21 -33.14
CA LYS A 30 5.45 -12.73 -31.89
C LYS A 30 6.58 -11.87 -31.34
N VAL A 31 6.83 -12.03 -30.04
CA VAL A 31 7.99 -11.47 -29.37
C VAL A 31 9.06 -12.56 -29.30
N MET A 32 10.25 -12.27 -29.80
CA MET A 32 11.41 -13.14 -29.70
C MET A 32 12.26 -12.70 -28.50
N HIS A 33 12.73 -13.66 -27.71
CA HIS A 33 13.55 -13.42 -26.52
C HIS A 33 14.75 -14.35 -26.52
N ALA A 34 15.93 -13.75 -26.58
CA ALA A 34 17.18 -14.42 -26.24
C ALA A 34 17.44 -14.13 -24.75
N LYS A 35 16.98 -15.03 -23.87
CA LYS A 35 17.12 -14.88 -22.41
C LYS A 35 18.58 -15.01 -21.96
N VAL A 36 18.91 -14.48 -20.79
CA VAL A 36 20.16 -14.78 -20.08
C VAL A 36 19.99 -16.01 -19.19
N ASP A 37 20.94 -16.95 -19.26
CA ASP A 37 21.00 -18.07 -18.32
C ASP A 37 21.19 -17.53 -16.89
N ALA A 38 20.22 -17.76 -16.00
CA ALA A 38 20.20 -17.16 -14.66
C ALA A 38 21.42 -17.56 -13.80
N ARG A 39 21.99 -18.75 -14.03
CA ARG A 39 23.13 -19.25 -13.28
C ARG A 39 24.46 -18.76 -13.83
N ARG A 40 24.67 -18.85 -15.14
CA ARG A 40 25.95 -18.55 -15.79
C ARG A 40 26.05 -17.12 -16.32
N ARG A 41 24.93 -16.39 -16.36
CA ARG A 41 24.80 -15.08 -17.00
C ARG A 41 25.21 -15.05 -18.47
N THR A 42 25.06 -16.19 -19.16
CA THR A 42 25.39 -16.31 -20.58
C THR A 42 24.15 -16.10 -21.44
N GLN A 43 24.31 -15.39 -22.55
CA GLN A 43 23.26 -15.20 -23.54
C GLN A 43 22.80 -16.56 -24.12
N MET A 44 21.52 -16.87 -23.98
CA MET A 44 20.91 -18.08 -24.55
C MET A 44 20.47 -17.83 -26.00
N GLN A 45 20.12 -18.91 -26.69
CA GLN A 45 19.50 -18.85 -28.02
C GLN A 45 18.14 -18.14 -27.97
N GLU A 46 17.85 -17.41 -29.03
CA GLU A 46 16.57 -16.74 -29.23
C GLU A 46 15.42 -17.76 -29.38
N ASN A 47 14.35 -17.56 -28.62
CA ASN A 47 13.12 -18.35 -28.67
C ASN A 47 11.89 -17.45 -28.67
N VAL A 48 10.72 -17.99 -28.99
CA VAL A 48 9.46 -17.26 -28.84
C VAL A 48 9.20 -17.04 -27.34
N LEU A 49 8.93 -15.80 -26.96
CA LEU A 49 8.55 -15.46 -25.60
C LEU A 49 7.17 -16.05 -25.27
N SER A 50 7.09 -16.77 -24.15
CA SER A 50 5.82 -17.26 -23.62
C SER A 50 4.87 -16.09 -23.30
N GLU A 51 3.57 -16.28 -23.54
CA GLU A 51 2.54 -15.33 -23.07
C GLU A 51 2.49 -15.24 -21.54
N GLN A 52 2.99 -16.25 -20.83
CA GLN A 52 3.09 -16.31 -19.38
C GLN A 52 4.45 -15.84 -18.85
N ALA A 53 5.23 -15.12 -19.65
CA ALA A 53 6.51 -14.58 -19.20
C ALA A 53 6.30 -13.67 -17.96
N PRO A 54 7.17 -13.77 -16.93
CA PRO A 54 6.93 -13.12 -15.63
C PRO A 54 7.31 -11.63 -15.62
N TYR A 55 7.28 -10.96 -16.77
CA TYR A 55 7.66 -9.55 -16.92
C TYR A 55 6.46 -8.65 -16.67
N MET A 56 6.67 -7.58 -15.89
CA MET A 56 5.69 -6.51 -15.70
C MET A 56 5.58 -5.63 -16.95
N LEU A 57 6.66 -5.50 -17.72
CA LEU A 57 6.65 -4.82 -19.00
C LEU A 57 5.74 -5.61 -19.98
N PRO A 58 4.67 -5.00 -20.51
CA PRO A 58 3.67 -5.72 -21.29
C PRO A 58 4.14 -5.91 -22.74
N LEU A 59 5.17 -6.74 -22.94
CA LEU A 59 5.87 -6.92 -24.22
C LEU A 59 4.94 -7.28 -25.38
N GLN A 60 3.90 -8.09 -25.13
CA GLN A 60 2.92 -8.45 -26.16
C GLN A 60 2.03 -7.27 -26.56
N ARG A 61 1.67 -6.42 -25.58
CA ARG A 61 0.92 -5.19 -25.85
C ARG A 61 1.78 -4.20 -26.63
N ILE A 62 3.05 -4.04 -26.26
CA ILE A 62 4.00 -3.18 -26.99
C ILE A 62 4.07 -3.65 -28.45
N ARG A 63 4.25 -4.95 -28.68
CA ARG A 63 4.27 -5.55 -30.03
C ARG A 63 2.99 -5.23 -30.82
N GLN A 64 1.83 -5.36 -30.19
CA GLN A 64 0.54 -5.12 -30.83
C GLN A 64 0.38 -3.68 -31.34
N PHE A 65 1.06 -2.72 -30.72
CA PHE A 65 0.93 -1.29 -31.02
C PHE A 65 2.20 -0.65 -31.61
N LEU A 66 3.17 -1.43 -32.11
CA LEU A 66 4.42 -0.90 -32.67
C LEU A 66 4.20 0.18 -33.72
N ASP A 67 3.36 -0.09 -34.71
CA ASP A 67 3.09 0.85 -35.81
C ASP A 67 2.61 2.21 -35.26
N GLN A 68 1.82 2.21 -34.19
CA GLN A 68 1.34 3.46 -33.57
C GLN A 68 2.45 4.23 -32.87
N TYR A 69 3.42 3.54 -32.25
CA TYR A 69 4.61 4.17 -31.67
C TYR A 69 5.53 4.76 -32.77
N GLU A 70 5.62 4.11 -33.93
CA GLU A 70 6.44 4.53 -35.08
C GLU A 70 5.84 5.73 -35.83
N GLU A 71 4.52 5.74 -35.99
CA GLU A 71 3.78 6.78 -36.72
C GLU A 71 3.61 8.07 -35.90
N ALA A 72 3.64 7.96 -34.57
CA ALA A 72 3.44 9.10 -33.68
C ALA A 72 4.51 10.18 -33.84
N ALA A 73 4.07 11.44 -33.83
CA ALA A 73 4.94 12.61 -33.83
C ALA A 73 5.35 12.94 -32.39
N TRP A 74 6.43 12.32 -31.90
CA TRP A 74 6.98 12.52 -30.55
C TRP A 74 7.59 13.91 -30.38
N SER A 75 6.73 14.91 -30.20
CA SER A 75 7.07 16.34 -30.15
C SER A 75 6.02 17.10 -29.32
N GLY A 76 6.32 18.36 -28.97
CA GLY A 76 5.44 19.15 -28.10
C GLY A 76 5.47 18.69 -26.65
N GLU A 77 4.36 18.90 -25.93
CA GLU A 77 4.21 18.59 -24.50
C GLU A 77 3.37 17.32 -24.24
N GLU A 78 2.49 16.96 -25.18
CA GLU A 78 1.62 15.80 -25.09
C GLU A 78 1.53 15.09 -26.44
N VAL A 79 1.53 13.75 -26.40
CA VAL A 79 1.38 12.86 -27.56
C VAL A 79 0.22 11.93 -27.29
N LYS A 80 -0.74 11.87 -28.22
CA LYS A 80 -1.87 10.95 -28.15
C LYS A 80 -1.78 9.93 -29.28
N LEU A 81 -1.77 8.65 -28.92
CA LEU A 81 -1.74 7.54 -29.87
C LEU A 81 -3.14 7.19 -30.37
N ALA A 82 -3.21 6.45 -31.48
CA ALA A 82 -4.47 6.03 -32.09
C ALA A 82 -5.29 5.08 -31.19
N ASN A 83 -4.62 4.29 -30.34
CA ASN A 83 -5.26 3.44 -29.32
C ASN A 83 -5.84 4.23 -28.13
N GLY A 84 -5.67 5.56 -28.10
CA GLY A 84 -6.16 6.44 -27.04
C GLY A 84 -5.17 6.67 -25.90
N ASP A 85 -4.02 5.99 -25.87
CA ASP A 85 -2.97 6.25 -24.88
C ASP A 85 -2.47 7.69 -25.02
N VAL A 86 -2.31 8.36 -23.87
CA VAL A 86 -1.82 9.73 -23.80
C VAL A 86 -0.49 9.74 -23.05
N TYR A 87 0.49 10.44 -23.59
CA TYR A 87 1.83 10.57 -23.05
C TYR A 87 2.17 12.04 -22.86
N ARG A 88 2.81 12.38 -21.74
CA ARG A 88 3.30 13.73 -21.46
C ARG A 88 4.80 13.76 -21.31
N LYS A 89 5.41 14.82 -21.79
CA LYS A 89 6.85 15.06 -21.63
C LYS A 89 7.20 15.06 -20.14
N HIS A 90 8.28 14.36 -19.75
CA HIS A 90 8.70 14.25 -18.36
C HIS A 90 10.18 14.64 -18.17
N ILE A 91 11.09 13.66 -18.23
CA ILE A 91 12.51 13.84 -17.90
C ILE A 91 13.39 13.51 -19.11
N ARG A 92 14.63 14.02 -19.11
CA ARG A 92 15.62 13.81 -20.18
C ARG A 92 16.88 13.19 -19.61
N TYR A 93 17.58 12.43 -20.45
CA TYR A 93 18.90 11.91 -20.16
C TYR A 93 19.84 12.30 -21.27
N THR A 94 21.04 12.74 -20.92
CA THR A 94 22.07 13.15 -21.89
C THR A 94 23.30 12.29 -21.69
N SER A 95 23.81 11.73 -22.78
CA SER A 95 25.00 10.88 -22.77
C SER A 95 25.67 10.88 -24.13
N ASN A 96 26.92 10.41 -24.19
CA ASN A 96 27.64 10.25 -25.44
C ASN A 96 27.31 8.90 -26.09
N VAL A 97 26.71 8.94 -27.28
CA VAL A 97 26.49 7.78 -28.14
C VAL A 97 27.34 7.96 -29.39
N GLU A 98 28.30 7.06 -29.60
CA GLU A 98 29.27 7.13 -30.72
C GLU A 98 29.96 8.50 -30.84
N GLU A 99 30.52 8.97 -29.73
CA GLU A 99 31.26 10.25 -29.64
C GLU A 99 30.42 11.50 -29.92
N ARG A 100 29.09 11.36 -29.97
CA ARG A 100 28.14 12.49 -30.06
C ARG A 100 27.33 12.59 -28.79
N GLU A 101 27.19 13.80 -28.28
CA GLU A 101 26.25 14.09 -27.21
C GLU A 101 24.82 13.95 -27.76
N VAL A 102 24.06 13.05 -27.17
CA VAL A 102 22.67 12.77 -27.52
C VAL A 102 21.82 12.98 -26.29
N THR A 103 20.63 13.54 -26.47
CA THR A 103 19.65 13.72 -25.40
C THR A 103 18.37 12.98 -25.74
N SER A 104 17.92 12.12 -24.83
CA SER A 104 16.61 11.49 -24.93
C SER A 104 15.52 12.29 -24.23
N GLN A 105 14.28 11.93 -24.53
CA GLN A 105 13.09 12.38 -23.82
C GLN A 105 12.31 11.16 -23.36
N VAL A 106 12.01 11.11 -22.05
CA VAL A 106 11.02 10.18 -21.49
C VAL A 106 9.64 10.82 -21.55
N TRP A 107 8.68 10.06 -22.04
CA TRP A 107 7.28 10.42 -22.18
C TRP A 107 6.47 9.57 -21.22
N ALA A 108 5.92 10.19 -20.19
CA ALA A 108 5.15 9.55 -19.15
C ALA A 108 3.74 9.20 -19.64
N ARG A 109 3.37 7.92 -19.62
CA ARG A 109 2.01 7.51 -19.96
C ARG A 109 1.03 7.93 -18.86
N ARG A 110 -0.14 8.39 -19.30
CA ARG A 110 -1.28 8.76 -18.44
C ARG A 110 -2.33 7.65 -18.45
N LEU A 111 -3.08 7.56 -17.34
CA LEU A 111 -4.15 6.59 -17.07
C LEU A 111 -3.65 5.14 -16.98
N ASP A 112 -3.99 4.46 -15.88
CA ASP A 112 -3.57 3.08 -15.56
C ASP A 112 -2.05 2.95 -15.29
N THR A 113 -1.51 1.75 -15.39
CA THR A 113 -0.12 1.37 -15.14
C THR A 113 0.83 2.06 -16.12
N ALA A 114 1.88 2.65 -15.57
CA ALA A 114 2.94 3.34 -16.25
C ALA A 114 3.62 2.42 -17.26
N LEU A 115 3.67 2.89 -18.50
CA LEU A 115 4.44 2.32 -19.60
C LEU A 115 4.99 3.50 -20.37
N ASP A 116 6.10 4.03 -19.91
CA ASP A 116 6.68 5.26 -20.45
C ASP A 116 7.50 4.94 -21.71
N VAL A 117 7.57 5.90 -22.62
CA VAL A 117 8.30 5.78 -23.89
C VAL A 117 9.55 6.66 -23.85
N VAL A 118 10.68 6.15 -24.33
CA VAL A 118 11.91 6.94 -24.45
C VAL A 118 12.19 7.19 -25.93
N THR A 119 12.47 8.44 -26.28
CA THR A 119 12.76 8.84 -27.66
C THR A 119 14.05 9.63 -27.79
N VAL A 120 14.72 9.55 -28.94
CA VAL A 120 15.79 10.45 -29.38
C VAL A 120 15.39 11.02 -30.73
N ASP A 121 15.41 12.35 -30.87
CA ASP A 121 15.02 13.05 -32.10
C ASP A 121 13.66 12.60 -32.68
N GLY A 122 12.71 12.29 -31.79
CA GLY A 122 11.38 11.81 -32.14
C GLY A 122 11.28 10.34 -32.55
N VAL A 123 12.38 9.58 -32.47
CA VAL A 123 12.42 8.13 -32.73
C VAL A 123 12.41 7.38 -31.41
N VAL A 124 11.52 6.40 -31.26
CA VAL A 124 11.42 5.54 -30.07
C VAL A 124 12.67 4.68 -29.94
N ILE A 125 13.33 4.77 -28.79
CA ILE A 125 14.52 3.99 -28.45
C ILE A 125 14.27 3.01 -27.29
N GLY A 126 13.15 3.12 -26.58
CA GLY A 126 12.87 2.24 -25.46
C GLY A 126 11.52 2.46 -24.77
N PHE A 127 11.23 1.56 -23.84
CA PHE A 127 10.02 1.51 -23.02
C PHE A 127 10.40 1.25 -21.56
N VAL A 128 9.69 1.87 -20.62
CA VAL A 128 10.00 1.81 -19.20
C VAL A 128 8.72 1.51 -18.42
N ALA A 129 8.75 0.47 -17.58
CA ALA A 129 7.66 0.09 -16.69
C ALA A 129 8.13 0.03 -15.23
N PRO A 130 8.01 1.14 -14.48
CA PRO A 130 8.28 1.17 -13.05
C PRO A 130 7.23 0.36 -12.27
N ASN A 131 7.68 -0.32 -11.22
CA ASN A 131 6.83 -1.04 -10.28
C ASN A 131 7.55 -1.23 -8.93
N ARG A 132 6.89 -1.83 -7.94
CA ARG A 132 7.49 -2.05 -6.61
C ARG A 132 8.76 -2.93 -6.59
N TYR A 133 8.90 -3.86 -7.54
CA TYR A 133 10.09 -4.72 -7.59
C TYR A 133 11.27 -4.02 -8.28
N GLY A 134 11.04 -2.85 -8.84
CA GLY A 134 11.98 -2.02 -9.55
C GLY A 134 11.46 -1.63 -10.91
N MET A 135 12.38 -1.25 -11.79
CA MET A 135 12.03 -0.80 -13.12
C MET A 135 12.37 -1.88 -14.15
N GLU A 136 11.42 -2.21 -15.01
CA GLU A 136 11.66 -3.00 -16.21
C GLU A 136 11.84 -2.07 -17.41
N ILE A 137 12.98 -2.21 -18.09
CA ILE A 137 13.37 -1.33 -19.19
C ILE A 137 13.68 -2.17 -20.41
N LEU A 138 13.07 -1.78 -21.52
CA LEU A 138 13.43 -2.22 -22.84
C LEU A 138 14.12 -1.06 -23.56
N VAL A 139 15.36 -1.22 -24.01
CA VAL A 139 16.12 -0.14 -24.65
C VAL A 139 16.97 -0.66 -25.80
N ALA A 140 17.05 0.11 -26.87
CA ALA A 140 17.90 -0.21 -28.01
C ALA A 140 19.37 -0.34 -27.59
N GLU A 141 20.06 -1.35 -28.14
CA GLU A 141 21.47 -1.59 -27.83
C GLU A 141 22.33 -0.35 -28.14
N GLY A 142 23.09 0.12 -27.15
CA GLY A 142 23.93 1.31 -27.23
C GLY A 142 23.29 2.60 -26.69
N TYR A 143 22.01 2.55 -26.30
CA TYR A 143 21.24 3.71 -25.80
C TYR A 143 20.90 3.61 -24.30
N GLU A 144 21.46 2.64 -23.58
CA GLU A 144 21.18 2.38 -22.16
C GLU A 144 21.32 3.63 -21.27
N ALA A 145 22.41 4.39 -21.47
CA ALA A 145 22.73 5.58 -20.70
C ALA A 145 21.79 6.78 -20.97
N LEU A 146 20.88 6.65 -21.94
CA LEU A 146 19.85 7.63 -22.27
C LEU A 146 18.50 7.28 -21.67
N THR A 147 18.48 6.44 -20.64
CA THR A 147 17.26 6.00 -19.96
C THR A 147 17.45 6.13 -18.45
N PRO A 148 16.36 6.01 -17.66
CA PRO A 148 16.49 5.96 -16.21
C PRO A 148 17.34 4.77 -15.70
N LEU A 149 17.77 3.82 -16.54
CA LEU A 149 18.67 2.72 -16.14
C LEU A 149 19.95 3.20 -15.43
N VAL A 150 20.40 4.42 -15.73
CA VAL A 150 21.61 5.04 -15.14
C VAL A 150 21.58 5.10 -13.62
N VAL A 151 20.40 5.06 -12.99
CA VAL A 151 20.29 5.04 -11.52
C VAL A 151 20.95 3.81 -10.90
N TYR A 152 21.03 2.69 -11.63
CA TYR A 152 21.67 1.46 -11.17
C TYR A 152 23.19 1.47 -11.29
N ASP A 153 23.78 2.40 -12.07
CA ASP A 153 25.22 2.46 -12.33
C ASP A 153 26.01 3.13 -11.19
N SER A 154 25.33 3.60 -10.14
CA SER A 154 25.98 4.25 -9.00
C SER A 154 27.04 3.34 -8.37
N PRO A 155 28.27 3.85 -8.15
CA PRO A 155 29.35 3.08 -7.51
C PRO A 155 29.06 2.75 -6.04
N MET A 156 28.06 3.42 -5.44
CA MET A 156 27.63 3.23 -4.06
C MET A 156 26.49 2.20 -3.92
N LEU A 157 26.20 1.44 -4.99
CA LEU A 157 25.20 0.37 -5.01
C LEU A 157 25.84 -0.99 -5.29
N SER A 158 25.28 -2.02 -4.68
CA SER A 158 25.58 -3.41 -5.04
C SER A 158 25.19 -3.68 -6.49
N GLN A 159 26.20 -3.97 -7.30
CA GLN A 159 26.07 -4.19 -8.74
C GLN A 159 25.59 -5.61 -9.06
N ALA A 160 24.79 -5.75 -10.12
CA ALA A 160 24.23 -7.04 -10.58
C ALA A 160 25.29 -7.91 -11.31
N ARG A 161 26.27 -8.42 -10.56
CA ARG A 161 27.44 -9.13 -11.09
C ARG A 161 27.29 -10.65 -11.12
N TYR A 162 26.47 -11.20 -10.23
CA TYR A 162 26.45 -12.64 -9.96
C TYR A 162 25.33 -13.36 -10.70
N GLY A 163 25.58 -14.60 -11.05
CA GLY A 163 24.50 -15.53 -11.42
C GLY A 163 23.77 -16.00 -10.17
N ILE A 164 22.88 -16.98 -10.33
CA ILE A 164 22.08 -17.52 -9.23
C ILE A 164 22.27 -19.03 -9.14
N GLN A 165 22.65 -19.50 -7.95
CA GLN A 165 22.63 -20.90 -7.54
C GLN A 165 21.41 -21.15 -6.65
N GLU A 166 20.53 -22.05 -7.07
CA GLU A 166 19.39 -22.49 -6.24
C GLU A 166 19.80 -23.74 -5.47
N LEU A 167 19.63 -23.75 -4.15
CA LEU A 167 20.01 -24.89 -3.30
C LEU A 167 18.91 -25.95 -3.17
N GLY A 168 17.71 -25.66 -3.67
CA GLY A 168 16.51 -26.48 -3.46
C GLY A 168 15.66 -25.96 -2.29
N THR A 169 14.67 -26.77 -1.90
CA THR A 169 13.77 -26.47 -0.79
C THR A 169 14.19 -27.24 0.47
N ASP A 170 14.37 -26.52 1.57
CA ASP A 170 14.54 -27.06 2.91
C ASP A 170 13.23 -26.94 3.71
N LEU A 171 12.99 -27.90 4.60
CA LEU A 171 11.89 -27.88 5.57
C LEU A 171 12.46 -27.46 6.94
N ILE A 172 12.38 -26.18 7.26
CA ILE A 172 13.00 -25.60 8.47
C ILE A 172 12.11 -25.88 9.68
N PRO A 173 12.58 -26.59 10.72
CA PRO A 173 11.81 -26.82 11.93
C PRO A 173 11.72 -25.55 12.78
N MET A 174 10.50 -25.17 13.14
CA MET A 174 10.22 -24.15 14.15
C MET A 174 10.35 -24.74 15.55
N ARG A 175 10.31 -23.90 16.59
CA ARG A 175 10.44 -24.28 18.01
C ARG A 175 9.42 -25.32 18.48
N ASP A 176 8.26 -25.38 17.83
CA ASP A 176 7.17 -26.32 18.12
C ASP A 176 7.21 -27.58 17.23
N GLY A 177 8.22 -27.72 16.37
CA GLY A 177 8.44 -28.86 15.51
C GLY A 177 7.72 -28.81 14.16
N VAL A 178 6.87 -27.82 13.91
CA VAL A 178 6.29 -27.59 12.57
C VAL A 178 7.38 -27.15 11.61
N ARG A 179 7.35 -27.66 10.38
CA ARG A 179 8.38 -27.36 9.38
C ARG A 179 7.89 -26.43 8.28
N LEU A 180 8.66 -25.38 8.01
CA LEU A 180 8.34 -24.38 6.99
C LEU A 180 9.19 -24.55 5.73
N ALA A 181 8.54 -24.66 4.58
CA ALA A 181 9.17 -24.82 3.27
C ALA A 181 9.89 -23.54 2.85
N THR A 182 11.19 -23.67 2.56
CA THR A 182 12.08 -22.54 2.36
C THR A 182 13.03 -22.79 1.20
N ASP A 183 13.06 -21.88 0.24
CA ASP A 183 14.04 -21.88 -0.85
C ASP A 183 15.21 -20.94 -0.53
N VAL A 184 16.41 -21.36 -0.91
CA VAL A 184 17.63 -20.53 -0.78
C VAL A 184 18.25 -20.28 -2.16
N TYR A 185 18.49 -19.00 -2.47
CA TYR A 185 19.19 -18.55 -3.67
C TYR A 185 20.49 -17.86 -3.28
N LEU A 186 21.62 -18.39 -3.77
CA LEU A 186 22.95 -17.84 -3.54
C LEU A 186 23.54 -17.19 -4.81
N PRO A 187 24.42 -16.19 -4.68
CA PRO A 187 25.15 -15.62 -5.80
C PRO A 187 26.14 -16.64 -6.40
N GLU A 188 25.90 -17.06 -7.65
CA GLU A 188 26.85 -17.90 -8.41
C GLU A 188 27.99 -17.03 -8.97
N GLY A 189 29.22 -17.52 -8.86
CA GLY A 189 30.43 -16.84 -9.34
C GLY A 189 31.03 -15.85 -8.33
N ILE A 190 30.51 -15.82 -7.10
CA ILE A 190 31.16 -15.15 -5.98
C ILE A 190 32.40 -15.93 -5.51
N GLU A 191 33.34 -15.26 -4.84
CA GLU A 191 34.54 -15.90 -4.32
C GLU A 191 34.18 -17.03 -3.33
N PRO A 192 34.72 -18.26 -3.51
CA PRO A 192 34.44 -19.37 -2.61
C PRO A 192 34.75 -19.04 -1.14
N GLY A 193 33.84 -19.41 -0.24
CA GLY A 193 33.97 -19.15 1.20
C GLY A 193 33.51 -17.76 1.65
N THR A 194 33.11 -16.89 0.72
CA THR A 194 32.47 -15.60 1.05
C THR A 194 31.22 -15.85 1.89
N LYS A 195 31.14 -15.20 3.05
CA LYS A 195 29.95 -15.15 3.88
C LYS A 195 29.05 -14.01 3.42
N LEU A 196 27.74 -14.23 3.43
CA LEU A 196 26.76 -13.39 2.76
C LEU A 196 25.76 -12.81 3.76
N PRO A 197 25.43 -11.51 3.66
CA PRO A 197 24.22 -10.98 4.25
C PRO A 197 23.00 -11.58 3.56
N THR A 198 21.93 -11.74 4.33
CA THR A 198 20.71 -12.41 3.87
C THR A 198 19.56 -11.43 3.77
N ILE A 199 18.74 -11.55 2.72
CA ILE A 199 17.41 -10.95 2.65
C ILE A 199 16.39 -12.09 2.77
N LEU A 200 15.61 -12.06 3.85
CA LEU A 200 14.55 -13.01 4.15
C LEU A 200 13.19 -12.44 3.73
N ILE A 201 12.41 -13.28 3.05
CA ILE A 201 11.03 -13.02 2.61
C ILE A 201 10.18 -14.18 3.09
N ARG A 202 9.10 -13.88 3.81
CA ARG A 202 8.16 -14.87 4.35
C ARG A 202 6.76 -14.56 3.84
N THR A 203 6.18 -15.42 3.01
CA THR A 203 4.95 -15.13 2.24
C THR A 203 3.84 -16.12 2.51
N CYS A 204 2.58 -15.64 2.48
CA CYS A 204 1.39 -16.49 2.50
C CYS A 204 0.84 -16.82 1.11
N TYR A 205 1.55 -16.41 0.05
CA TYR A 205 1.09 -16.38 -1.34
C TYR A 205 1.83 -17.36 -2.27
N ASP A 206 2.42 -18.43 -1.73
CA ASP A 206 3.35 -19.35 -2.42
C ASP A 206 4.70 -18.66 -2.77
N ARG A 207 5.78 -19.15 -2.16
CA ARG A 207 7.15 -18.67 -2.37
C ARG A 207 7.55 -18.65 -3.84
N HIS A 208 6.97 -19.48 -4.70
CA HIS A 208 7.32 -19.51 -6.12
C HIS A 208 6.71 -18.37 -6.94
N MET A 209 5.64 -17.72 -6.48
CA MET A 209 4.87 -16.75 -7.30
C MET A 209 5.69 -15.54 -7.74
N LYS A 210 6.60 -15.05 -6.89
CA LYS A 210 7.43 -13.87 -7.14
C LYS A 210 8.93 -14.14 -7.09
N LYS A 211 9.33 -15.43 -7.12
CA LYS A 211 10.73 -15.83 -6.91
C LYS A 211 11.70 -15.15 -7.89
N ASP A 212 11.31 -14.99 -9.15
CA ASP A 212 12.20 -14.43 -10.17
C ASP A 212 12.47 -12.94 -9.92
N GLN A 213 11.47 -12.18 -9.46
CA GLN A 213 11.68 -10.80 -9.03
C GLN A 213 12.59 -10.75 -7.78
N LEU A 214 12.42 -11.64 -6.81
CA LEU A 214 13.19 -11.64 -5.56
C LEU A 214 14.67 -12.05 -5.76
N LYS A 215 14.96 -12.93 -6.74
CA LYS A 215 16.32 -13.35 -7.08
C LYS A 215 17.24 -12.19 -7.50
N ARG A 216 16.70 -11.02 -7.85
CA ARG A 216 17.47 -9.81 -8.16
C ARG A 216 18.49 -9.44 -7.08
N TRP A 217 18.20 -9.71 -5.82
CA TRP A 217 19.14 -9.45 -4.73
C TRP A 217 20.33 -10.41 -4.72
N ALA A 218 20.12 -11.68 -5.11
CA ALA A 218 21.22 -12.64 -5.28
C ALA A 218 22.17 -12.20 -6.39
N ASN A 219 21.68 -11.63 -7.49
CA ASN A 219 22.55 -11.03 -8.52
C ASN A 219 23.45 -9.91 -7.97
N LYS A 220 23.04 -9.29 -6.86
CA LYS A 220 23.72 -8.18 -6.18
C LYS A 220 24.51 -8.64 -4.95
N GLY A 221 24.72 -9.96 -4.78
CA GLY A 221 25.60 -10.52 -3.76
C GLY A 221 24.97 -10.64 -2.38
N TYR A 222 23.66 -10.91 -2.32
CA TYR A 222 22.95 -11.31 -1.11
C TYR A 222 22.60 -12.79 -1.17
N ALA A 223 22.55 -13.48 -0.03
CA ALA A 223 21.74 -14.67 0.07
C ALA A 223 20.26 -14.27 0.10
N VAL A 224 19.40 -14.96 -0.64
CA VAL A 224 17.94 -14.72 -0.61
C VAL A 224 17.27 -15.96 -0.07
N VAL A 225 16.51 -15.80 1.01
CA VAL A 225 15.76 -16.87 1.66
C VAL A 225 14.28 -16.56 1.52
N ASN A 226 13.54 -17.44 0.87
CA ASN A 226 12.15 -17.23 0.52
C ASN A 226 11.31 -18.39 1.08
N GLN A 227 10.45 -18.10 2.05
CA GLN A 227 9.76 -19.09 2.86
C GLN A 227 8.25 -18.94 2.75
N ASP A 228 7.54 -20.06 2.69
CA ASP A 228 6.10 -20.07 2.92
C ASP A 228 5.80 -20.01 4.42
N VAL A 229 4.93 -19.09 4.83
CA VAL A 229 4.48 -19.05 6.23
C VAL A 229 3.70 -20.32 6.60
N ARG A 230 3.55 -20.55 7.90
CA ARG A 230 2.87 -21.70 8.47
C ARG A 230 1.50 -21.98 7.82
N GLY A 231 1.28 -23.24 7.47
CA GLY A 231 0.06 -23.73 6.83
C GLY A 231 -0.17 -23.28 5.39
N ARG A 232 0.82 -22.65 4.73
CA ARG A 232 0.71 -22.17 3.34
C ARG A 232 1.63 -22.94 2.40
N ALA A 233 1.16 -23.07 1.16
CA ALA A 233 1.73 -23.82 0.06
C ALA A 233 2.30 -25.17 0.50
N ASP A 234 3.62 -25.27 0.67
CA ASP A 234 4.31 -26.52 1.04
C ASP A 234 4.76 -26.56 2.51
N SER A 235 4.51 -25.50 3.30
CA SER A 235 4.76 -25.49 4.75
C SER A 235 3.71 -26.29 5.51
N GLU A 236 4.14 -26.93 6.59
CA GLU A 236 3.28 -27.68 7.50
C GLU A 236 2.47 -26.75 8.42
N GLY A 237 1.58 -27.35 9.22
CA GLY A 237 0.73 -26.64 10.18
C GLY A 237 -0.53 -26.06 9.54
N GLU A 238 -1.16 -25.11 10.24
CA GLU A 238 -2.39 -24.44 9.82
C GLU A 238 -2.15 -22.93 9.74
N LEU A 239 -2.79 -22.27 8.76
CA LEU A 239 -2.76 -20.82 8.68
C LEU A 239 -3.63 -20.24 9.80
N VAL A 240 -2.98 -19.67 10.81
CA VAL A 240 -3.59 -18.76 11.78
C VAL A 240 -3.02 -17.37 11.47
N PRO A 241 -3.72 -16.54 10.68
CA PRO A 241 -3.16 -15.29 10.19
C PRO A 241 -2.64 -14.42 11.33
N PHE A 242 -1.49 -13.79 11.12
CA PHE A 242 -0.86 -12.82 12.03
C PHE A 242 -0.27 -13.40 13.33
N TYR A 243 -0.71 -14.58 13.77
CA TYR A 243 -0.42 -15.08 15.12
C TYR A 243 1.02 -15.60 15.33
N TYR A 244 1.53 -16.41 14.40
CA TYR A 244 2.85 -17.07 14.55
C TYR A 244 4.01 -16.26 13.95
N GLU A 245 3.73 -15.13 13.31
CA GLU A 245 4.69 -14.49 12.41
C GLU A 245 5.93 -13.94 13.11
N ARG A 246 5.82 -13.50 14.36
CA ARG A 246 6.97 -13.07 15.17
C ARG A 246 7.90 -14.24 15.48
N ASP A 247 7.34 -15.32 16.00
CA ASP A 247 8.09 -16.46 16.53
C ASP A 247 8.71 -17.29 15.41
N ASP A 248 7.94 -17.59 14.35
CA ASP A 248 8.45 -18.34 13.19
C ASP A 248 9.52 -17.54 12.43
N SER A 249 9.43 -16.20 12.42
CA SER A 249 10.49 -15.36 11.85
C SER A 249 11.78 -15.44 12.67
N SER A 250 11.66 -15.42 14.00
CA SER A 250 12.79 -15.57 14.93
C SER A 250 13.52 -16.90 14.70
N ASP A 251 12.79 -18.00 14.66
CA ASP A 251 13.34 -19.35 14.43
C ASP A 251 13.98 -19.49 13.04
N THR A 252 13.38 -18.85 12.03
CA THR A 252 13.95 -18.82 10.67
C THR A 252 15.25 -18.03 10.62
N ILE A 253 15.36 -16.91 11.35
CA ILE A 253 16.60 -16.13 11.43
C ILE A 253 17.71 -16.95 12.12
N ASP A 254 17.39 -17.65 13.21
CA ASP A 254 18.32 -18.56 13.88
C ASP A 254 18.84 -19.65 12.93
N TRP A 255 17.95 -20.24 12.12
CA TRP A 255 18.35 -21.20 11.10
C TRP A 255 19.27 -20.58 10.04
N ILE A 256 18.97 -19.37 9.57
CA ILE A 256 19.78 -18.65 8.57
C ILE A 256 21.19 -18.42 9.08
N ILE A 257 21.35 -17.91 10.30
CA ILE A 257 22.69 -17.59 10.84
C ILE A 257 23.53 -18.83 11.14
N ALA A 258 22.91 -20.00 11.29
CA ALA A 258 23.60 -21.28 11.42
C ALA A 258 24.16 -21.81 10.08
N GLN A 259 23.74 -21.25 8.94
CA GLN A 259 24.15 -21.74 7.63
C GLN A 259 25.62 -21.39 7.31
N PRO A 260 26.35 -22.29 6.61
CA PRO A 260 27.76 -22.07 6.29
C PRO A 260 28.01 -20.92 5.32
N TRP A 261 26.98 -20.39 4.65
CA TRP A 261 27.08 -19.24 3.75
C TRP A 261 26.72 -17.91 4.43
N SER A 262 26.14 -17.91 5.64
CA SER A 262 25.67 -16.70 6.30
C SER A 262 26.79 -15.92 6.99
N ASP A 263 26.75 -14.60 6.92
CA ASP A 263 27.60 -13.70 7.71
C ASP A 263 26.98 -13.27 9.05
N GLY A 264 25.75 -13.73 9.33
CA GLY A 264 25.00 -13.37 10.53
C GLY A 264 24.18 -12.09 10.43
N ASN A 265 24.20 -11.36 9.31
CA ASN A 265 23.38 -10.18 9.09
C ASN A 265 22.14 -10.56 8.26
N VAL A 266 20.96 -10.44 8.85
CA VAL A 266 19.69 -10.70 8.17
C VAL A 266 18.91 -9.42 8.05
N GLY A 267 18.49 -9.09 6.83
CA GLY A 267 17.43 -8.12 6.58
C GLY A 267 16.15 -8.82 6.14
N MET A 268 15.02 -8.13 6.28
CA MET A 268 13.74 -8.62 5.79
C MET A 268 13.08 -7.60 4.87
N TRP A 269 12.45 -8.09 3.81
CA TRP A 269 11.60 -7.29 2.92
C TRP A 269 10.22 -7.92 2.86
N GLY A 270 9.19 -7.09 2.97
CA GLY A 270 7.81 -7.55 2.85
C GLY A 270 6.86 -6.45 2.44
N ALA A 271 5.85 -6.82 1.64
CA ALA A 271 4.74 -5.96 1.27
C ALA A 271 3.39 -6.55 1.72
N SER A 272 2.42 -5.72 2.12
CA SER A 272 1.06 -6.16 2.50
C SER A 272 1.10 -7.09 3.72
N TYR A 273 0.54 -8.31 3.64
CA TYR A 273 0.71 -9.34 4.68
C TYR A 273 2.19 -9.56 5.04
N LEU A 274 3.09 -9.55 4.05
CA LEU A 274 4.52 -9.70 4.32
C LEU A 274 5.06 -8.45 5.05
N GLY A 275 4.44 -7.28 4.84
CA GLY A 275 4.70 -6.05 5.59
C GLY A 275 4.38 -6.24 7.08
N TYR A 276 3.21 -6.82 7.39
CA TYR A 276 2.89 -7.24 8.76
C TYR A 276 3.96 -8.20 9.30
N VAL A 277 4.35 -9.23 8.52
CA VAL A 277 5.34 -10.23 8.95
C VAL A 277 6.67 -9.58 9.32
N VAL A 278 7.16 -8.61 8.54
CA VAL A 278 8.44 -7.96 8.86
C VAL A 278 8.34 -7.06 10.10
N THR A 279 7.21 -6.38 10.32
CA THR A 279 6.99 -5.61 11.56
C THR A 279 6.90 -6.55 12.77
N ALA A 280 6.10 -7.62 12.67
CA ALA A 280 6.00 -8.63 13.71
C ALA A 280 7.37 -9.26 14.03
N ALA A 281 8.15 -9.63 13.02
CA ALA A 281 9.51 -10.13 13.19
C ALA A 281 10.41 -9.11 13.92
N ALA A 282 10.30 -7.81 13.61
CA ALA A 282 11.07 -6.76 14.28
C ALA A 282 10.78 -6.67 15.78
N THR A 283 9.54 -6.94 16.20
CA THR A 283 9.17 -6.98 17.63
C THR A 283 9.76 -8.16 18.39
N SER A 284 10.40 -9.14 17.73
CA SER A 284 11.13 -10.20 18.44
C SER A 284 12.42 -9.70 19.10
N GLY A 285 12.92 -8.52 18.71
CA GLY A 285 14.21 -8.00 19.16
C GLY A 285 15.41 -8.85 18.73
N HIS A 286 15.26 -9.72 17.72
CA HIS A 286 16.30 -10.67 17.32
C HIS A 286 17.62 -9.94 16.95
N PRO A 287 18.76 -10.25 17.58
CA PRO A 287 19.99 -9.46 17.45
C PRO A 287 20.58 -9.50 16.04
N ASN A 288 20.31 -10.54 15.26
CA ASN A 288 20.76 -10.68 13.86
C ASN A 288 19.81 -10.06 12.83
N LEU A 289 18.66 -9.52 13.22
CA LEU A 289 17.82 -8.72 12.33
C LEU A 289 18.39 -7.29 12.28
N LYS A 290 19.01 -6.94 11.15
CA LYS A 290 19.79 -5.70 10.99
C LYS A 290 19.10 -4.63 10.16
N ALA A 291 18.08 -4.98 9.39
CA ALA A 291 17.32 -4.02 8.58
C ALA A 291 15.97 -4.60 8.17
N VAL A 292 14.93 -3.78 8.19
CA VAL A 292 13.61 -4.12 7.67
C VAL A 292 13.19 -3.10 6.62
N VAL A 293 12.61 -3.59 5.53
CA VAL A 293 11.86 -2.79 4.56
C VAL A 293 10.42 -3.29 4.56
N ASN A 294 9.50 -2.41 4.93
CA ASN A 294 8.08 -2.67 5.01
C ASN A 294 7.36 -1.82 3.94
N GLU A 295 6.69 -2.47 2.99
CA GLU A 295 5.90 -1.80 1.96
C GLU A 295 4.40 -2.04 2.14
N VAL A 296 3.55 -1.02 1.98
CA VAL A 296 2.08 -1.11 2.10
C VAL A 296 1.66 -1.92 3.32
N ASN A 297 2.16 -1.51 4.47
CA ASN A 297 2.07 -2.27 5.70
C ASN A 297 0.62 -2.56 6.09
N VAL A 298 0.30 -3.83 6.27
CA VAL A 298 -0.91 -4.24 6.97
C VAL A 298 -0.72 -4.06 8.48
N GLY A 299 -1.63 -3.32 9.12
CA GLY A 299 -1.63 -3.09 10.56
C GLY A 299 -2.09 -4.28 11.40
N SER A 300 -2.06 -4.09 12.72
CA SER A 300 -2.63 -5.05 13.67
C SER A 300 -4.13 -5.26 13.42
N PRO A 301 -4.70 -6.43 13.76
CA PRO A 301 -6.08 -6.76 13.40
C PRO A 301 -7.16 -5.76 13.81
N PHE A 302 -7.03 -5.10 14.96
CA PHE A 302 -8.01 -4.11 15.44
C PHE A 302 -7.82 -2.71 14.86
N VAL A 303 -6.64 -2.42 14.30
CA VAL A 303 -6.35 -1.12 13.69
C VAL A 303 -6.68 -1.13 12.20
N ASP A 304 -6.40 -2.21 11.49
CA ASP A 304 -6.36 -2.15 10.03
C ASP A 304 -6.98 -3.34 9.28
N THR A 305 -7.13 -4.50 9.92
CA THR A 305 -7.67 -5.69 9.23
C THR A 305 -8.89 -6.26 9.90
N VAL A 306 -8.82 -7.45 10.50
CA VAL A 306 -9.98 -8.28 10.87
C VAL A 306 -11.05 -7.52 11.63
N ARG A 307 -10.60 -6.64 12.52
CA ARG A 307 -11.43 -5.86 13.41
C ARG A 307 -11.12 -4.36 13.32
N LYS A 308 -10.86 -3.81 12.12
CA LYS A 308 -10.55 -2.37 11.92
C LYS A 308 -11.51 -1.48 12.72
N GLY A 309 -10.98 -0.64 13.60
CA GLY A 309 -11.78 0.23 14.47
C GLY A 309 -12.69 -0.53 15.45
N GLY A 310 -12.44 -1.81 15.69
CA GLY A 310 -13.31 -2.73 16.43
C GLY A 310 -14.49 -3.31 15.63
N THR A 311 -14.56 -3.06 14.32
CA THR A 311 -15.65 -3.54 13.46
C THR A 311 -15.44 -4.99 13.00
N VAL A 312 -16.26 -5.51 12.08
CA VAL A 312 -15.90 -6.73 11.33
C VAL A 312 -15.70 -6.30 9.89
N CYS A 313 -14.46 -6.38 9.41
CA CYS A 313 -14.14 -5.91 8.07
C CYS A 313 -14.88 -6.73 7.01
N SER A 314 -15.45 -6.04 6.02
CA SER A 314 -16.12 -6.66 4.88
C SER A 314 -15.13 -6.81 3.73
N TRP A 315 -15.31 -6.09 2.63
CA TRP A 315 -14.40 -6.13 1.49
C TRP A 315 -13.29 -5.07 1.67
N PRO A 316 -12.03 -5.32 1.27
CA PRO A 316 -11.48 -6.52 0.62
C PRO A 316 -10.88 -7.56 1.58
N LEU A 317 -10.93 -7.39 2.90
CA LEU A 317 -10.39 -8.41 3.80
C LEU A 317 -11.08 -9.76 3.63
N LEU A 318 -12.40 -9.74 3.41
CA LEU A 318 -13.18 -10.95 3.14
C LEU A 318 -12.66 -11.68 1.90
N CYS A 319 -12.31 -10.98 0.82
CA CYS A 319 -11.84 -11.65 -0.39
C CYS A 319 -10.46 -12.29 -0.20
N TRP A 320 -9.58 -11.63 0.54
CA TRP A 320 -8.32 -12.23 0.99
C TRP A 320 -8.58 -13.51 1.81
N THR A 321 -9.49 -13.45 2.78
CA THR A 321 -9.79 -14.57 3.67
C THR A 321 -10.38 -15.76 2.90
N LEU A 322 -11.34 -15.51 2.00
CA LEU A 322 -11.92 -16.53 1.14
C LEU A 322 -10.87 -17.15 0.21
N ALA A 323 -10.01 -16.33 -0.39
CA ALA A 323 -8.92 -16.78 -1.26
C ALA A 323 -7.89 -17.67 -0.53
N GLN A 324 -7.66 -17.42 0.76
CA GLN A 324 -6.79 -18.23 1.61
C GLN A 324 -7.43 -19.55 2.07
N SER A 325 -8.75 -19.67 1.98
CA SER A 325 -9.53 -20.76 2.58
C SER A 325 -9.86 -21.90 1.63
N VAL A 326 -9.63 -21.73 0.32
CA VAL A 326 -9.89 -22.80 -0.67
C VAL A 326 -8.80 -23.87 -0.71
N GLY A 327 -7.61 -23.58 -0.20
CA GLY A 327 -6.50 -24.52 -0.11
C GLY A 327 -5.25 -23.88 0.49
N THR A 328 -4.13 -24.61 0.49
CA THR A 328 -2.84 -24.09 1.00
C THR A 328 -2.24 -23.04 0.08
N ARG A 329 -2.69 -22.95 -1.17
CA ARG A 329 -2.31 -21.89 -2.12
C ARG A 329 -3.45 -20.91 -2.30
N THR A 330 -3.11 -19.63 -2.38
CA THR A 330 -4.08 -18.54 -2.56
C THR A 330 -4.75 -18.62 -3.92
N ASP A 331 -6.09 -18.52 -3.95
CA ASP A 331 -6.82 -18.34 -5.21
C ASP A 331 -6.95 -16.85 -5.54
N PHE A 332 -6.10 -16.38 -6.46
CA PHE A 332 -6.09 -14.98 -6.88
C PHE A 332 -7.32 -14.56 -7.69
N ASN A 333 -8.09 -15.48 -8.26
CA ASN A 333 -9.35 -15.12 -8.92
C ASN A 333 -10.41 -14.76 -7.88
N ILE A 334 -10.43 -15.45 -6.74
CA ILE A 334 -11.28 -15.06 -5.59
C ILE A 334 -10.81 -13.72 -5.04
N PHE A 335 -9.49 -13.57 -4.84
CA PHE A 335 -8.92 -12.35 -4.29
C PHE A 335 -9.23 -11.13 -5.18
N ALA A 336 -9.16 -11.30 -6.51
CA ALA A 336 -9.49 -10.26 -7.49
C ALA A 336 -11.00 -10.02 -7.67
N GLY A 337 -11.88 -10.75 -6.96
CA GLY A 337 -13.34 -10.63 -7.12
C GLY A 337 -13.87 -11.15 -8.47
N ILE A 338 -13.13 -12.02 -9.15
CA ILE A 338 -13.50 -12.59 -10.46
C ILE A 338 -14.47 -13.76 -10.28
N THR A 339 -14.16 -14.69 -9.36
CA THR A 339 -14.98 -15.89 -9.12
C THR A 339 -15.99 -15.70 -7.99
N VAL A 340 -15.73 -14.79 -7.05
CA VAL A 340 -16.65 -14.38 -5.99
C VAL A 340 -17.09 -12.95 -6.25
N ASN A 341 -18.39 -12.75 -6.41
CA ASN A 341 -18.96 -11.41 -6.61
C ASN A 341 -18.89 -10.62 -5.28
N PRO A 342 -18.24 -9.45 -5.26
CA PRO A 342 -18.07 -8.67 -4.02
C PRO A 342 -19.39 -8.29 -3.36
N GLU A 343 -20.36 -7.77 -4.13
CA GLU A 343 -21.67 -7.33 -3.62
C GLU A 343 -22.43 -8.48 -2.95
N LYS A 344 -22.48 -9.65 -3.61
CA LYS A 344 -23.11 -10.85 -3.03
C LYS A 344 -22.44 -11.29 -1.74
N ALA A 345 -21.11 -11.19 -1.66
CA ALA A 345 -20.36 -11.61 -0.49
C ALA A 345 -20.59 -10.68 0.72
N VAL A 346 -20.64 -9.36 0.51
CA VAL A 346 -20.90 -8.40 1.60
C VAL A 346 -22.36 -8.37 2.06
N ASP A 347 -23.29 -8.75 1.18
CA ASP A 347 -24.72 -8.88 1.48
C ASP A 347 -25.11 -10.23 2.08
N ALA A 348 -24.21 -11.23 2.01
CA ALA A 348 -24.50 -12.57 2.50
C ALA A 348 -24.68 -12.59 4.02
N ARG A 349 -25.71 -13.34 4.46
CA ARG A 349 -26.05 -13.57 5.86
C ARG A 349 -26.48 -15.04 6.02
N PRO A 350 -26.26 -15.69 7.17
CA PRO A 350 -25.45 -15.25 8.31
C PRO A 350 -23.98 -14.93 7.94
N ILE A 351 -23.35 -13.90 8.52
CA ILE A 351 -21.93 -13.51 8.34
C ILE A 351 -21.02 -14.71 8.59
N ARG A 352 -21.30 -15.53 9.61
CA ARG A 352 -20.51 -16.75 9.89
C ARG A 352 -20.52 -17.74 8.71
N ASP A 353 -21.62 -17.81 7.96
CA ASP A 353 -21.80 -18.80 6.89
C ASP A 353 -21.24 -18.33 5.53
N ILE A 354 -20.72 -17.11 5.42
CA ILE A 354 -20.25 -16.53 4.15
C ILE A 354 -19.25 -17.46 3.41
N PRO A 355 -18.23 -18.04 4.06
CA PRO A 355 -17.34 -19.00 3.39
C PRO A 355 -18.10 -20.17 2.75
N GLN A 356 -19.03 -20.79 3.49
CA GLN A 356 -19.82 -21.90 2.98
C GLN A 356 -20.70 -21.47 1.80
N GLN A 357 -21.24 -20.25 1.82
CA GLN A 357 -22.08 -19.71 0.76
C GLN A 357 -21.29 -19.31 -0.49
N MET A 358 -20.11 -18.70 -0.33
CA MET A 358 -19.35 -18.11 -1.43
C MET A 358 -18.36 -19.09 -2.08
N ILE A 359 -17.73 -19.96 -1.28
CA ILE A 359 -16.69 -20.89 -1.74
C ILE A 359 -17.04 -22.37 -1.48
N GLY A 360 -18.23 -22.65 -0.96
CA GLY A 360 -18.75 -24.01 -0.79
C GLY A 360 -18.10 -24.80 0.35
N ARG A 361 -17.38 -24.14 1.26
CA ARG A 361 -16.70 -24.78 2.41
C ARG A 361 -16.46 -23.80 3.57
N ALA A 362 -16.20 -24.34 4.74
CA ALA A 362 -15.75 -23.59 5.92
C ALA A 362 -14.39 -22.90 5.70
N SER A 363 -14.12 -21.88 6.49
CA SER A 363 -12.86 -21.13 6.49
C SER A 363 -12.29 -21.14 7.90
N GLY A 364 -11.17 -21.86 8.09
CA GLY A 364 -10.49 -21.92 9.40
C GLY A 364 -10.23 -20.54 10.00
N PRO A 365 -9.62 -19.58 9.27
CA PRO A 365 -9.45 -18.22 9.77
C PRO A 365 -10.76 -17.52 10.15
N TRP A 366 -11.80 -17.62 9.32
CA TRP A 366 -13.08 -16.96 9.57
C TRP A 366 -13.79 -17.51 10.80
N ASP A 367 -13.81 -18.84 10.93
CA ASP A 367 -14.43 -19.55 12.04
C ASP A 367 -13.71 -19.18 13.35
N LEU A 368 -12.38 -19.25 13.35
CA LEU A 368 -11.54 -18.85 14.49
C LEU A 368 -11.80 -17.40 14.91
N TRP A 369 -11.79 -16.44 13.98
CA TRP A 369 -12.04 -15.03 14.31
C TRP A 369 -13.46 -14.76 14.82
N SER A 370 -14.43 -15.63 14.49
CA SER A 370 -15.79 -15.55 15.02
C SER A 370 -15.89 -15.92 16.49
N GLU A 371 -14.95 -16.75 16.97
CA GLU A 371 -14.82 -17.19 18.38
C GLU A 371 -14.11 -16.14 19.26
N HIS A 372 -13.44 -15.16 18.64
CA HIS A 372 -12.73 -14.07 19.30
C HIS A 372 -13.37 -12.69 19.01
N PRO A 373 -14.59 -12.39 19.51
CA PRO A 373 -15.31 -11.15 19.22
C PRO A 373 -14.76 -9.89 19.89
N GLU A 374 -14.04 -10.05 20.99
CA GLU A 374 -13.46 -8.99 21.80
C GLU A 374 -11.92 -9.03 21.72
N TYR A 375 -11.25 -7.96 22.16
CA TYR A 375 -9.80 -7.86 22.20
C TYR A 375 -9.19 -8.69 23.35
N ASP A 376 -9.15 -10.00 23.16
CA ASP A 376 -8.59 -10.97 24.10
C ASP A 376 -7.11 -11.31 23.80
N ASP A 377 -6.57 -12.29 24.52
CA ASP A 377 -5.16 -12.69 24.42
C ASP A 377 -4.77 -13.18 23.02
N PHE A 378 -5.71 -13.70 22.23
CA PHE A 378 -5.45 -14.08 20.85
C PHE A 378 -5.08 -12.84 20.03
N TRP A 379 -5.88 -11.78 20.13
CA TRP A 379 -5.62 -10.54 19.41
C TRP A 379 -4.42 -9.77 19.94
N ARG A 380 -4.18 -9.75 21.26
CA ARG A 380 -2.94 -9.19 21.85
C ARG A 380 -1.69 -9.87 21.30
N ASN A 381 -1.74 -11.18 21.04
CA ASN A 381 -0.61 -11.86 20.40
C ASN A 381 -0.39 -11.40 18.94
N CYS A 382 -1.47 -11.05 18.23
CA CYS A 382 -1.42 -10.52 16.86
C CYS A 382 -1.16 -9.00 16.78
N THR A 383 -1.17 -8.27 17.89
CA THR A 383 -0.88 -6.83 17.90
C THR A 383 0.62 -6.59 18.11
N PHE A 384 1.30 -6.12 17.07
CA PHE A 384 2.75 -5.87 17.15
C PHE A 384 3.09 -4.62 17.96
N SER A 385 2.20 -3.62 17.98
CA SER A 385 2.45 -2.32 18.63
C SER A 385 2.61 -2.43 20.15
N GLU A 386 2.00 -3.43 20.80
CA GLU A 386 2.22 -3.73 22.23
C GLU A 386 3.65 -4.15 22.58
N ARG A 387 4.51 -4.37 21.58
CA ARG A 387 5.91 -4.85 21.74
C ARG A 387 6.91 -3.96 21.00
N GLY A 388 6.53 -2.71 20.75
CA GLY A 388 7.38 -1.76 20.03
C GLY A 388 8.72 -1.47 20.72
N ASP A 389 8.79 -1.60 22.05
CA ASP A 389 9.99 -1.42 22.85
C ASP A 389 11.11 -2.42 22.51
N GLN A 390 10.74 -3.56 21.93
CA GLN A 390 11.64 -4.63 21.50
C GLN A 390 12.26 -4.36 20.12
N VAL A 391 11.71 -3.41 19.34
CA VAL A 391 12.19 -3.12 17.99
C VAL A 391 13.56 -2.45 18.05
N LYS A 392 14.59 -3.11 17.52
CA LYS A 392 15.97 -2.59 17.43
C LYS A 392 16.46 -2.41 15.99
N ALA A 393 15.85 -3.10 15.04
CA ALA A 393 16.26 -3.04 13.64
C ALA A 393 15.83 -1.71 13.01
N PRO A 394 16.73 -1.03 12.24
CA PRO A 394 16.34 0.01 11.30
C PRO A 394 15.15 -0.42 10.44
N MET A 395 14.14 0.44 10.28
CA MET A 395 12.95 0.15 9.50
C MET A 395 12.68 1.24 8.45
N PHE A 396 12.57 0.83 7.19
CA PHE A 396 12.13 1.68 6.10
C PHE A 396 10.69 1.34 5.71
N VAL A 397 9.76 2.23 6.02
CA VAL A 397 8.33 2.10 5.74
C VAL A 397 8.00 2.84 4.43
N ILE A 398 7.38 2.17 3.47
CA ILE A 398 7.02 2.74 2.17
C ILE A 398 5.54 2.45 1.91
N SER A 399 4.73 3.47 1.66
CA SER A 399 3.28 3.29 1.47
C SER A 399 2.66 4.37 0.60
N GLY A 400 1.33 4.35 0.42
CA GLY A 400 0.66 5.39 -0.32
C GLY A 400 -0.69 5.81 0.26
N TRP A 401 -1.14 7.01 -0.10
CA TRP A 401 -2.40 7.58 0.39
C TRP A 401 -3.63 6.72 0.06
N TYR A 402 -3.55 5.88 -0.99
CA TYR A 402 -4.67 5.12 -1.52
C TYR A 402 -4.43 3.59 -1.44
N ASP A 403 -3.55 3.13 -0.54
CA ASP A 403 -3.25 1.70 -0.39
C ASP A 403 -4.32 0.89 0.37
N GLY A 404 -5.18 1.56 1.14
CA GLY A 404 -6.25 0.97 1.96
C GLY A 404 -5.82 0.36 3.29
N ASP A 405 -4.52 0.32 3.56
CA ASP A 405 -3.89 -0.22 4.79
C ASP A 405 -3.10 0.90 5.53
N SER A 406 -3.33 2.17 5.15
CA SER A 406 -2.68 3.37 5.72
C SER A 406 -2.87 3.49 7.24
N ALA A 407 -3.90 2.87 7.82
CA ALA A 407 -4.04 2.79 9.28
C ALA A 407 -2.93 1.94 9.92
N GLY A 408 -2.49 0.86 9.26
CA GLY A 408 -1.36 0.05 9.70
C GLY A 408 0.00 0.74 9.55
N VAL A 409 0.15 1.57 8.53
CA VAL A 409 1.32 2.45 8.36
C VAL A 409 1.40 3.45 9.52
N SER A 410 0.26 4.06 9.85
CA SER A 410 0.12 4.99 10.97
C SER A 410 0.48 4.33 12.30
N GLU A 411 -0.07 3.14 12.57
CA GLU A 411 0.26 2.34 13.76
C GLU A 411 1.76 2.04 13.87
N THR A 412 2.36 1.57 12.78
CA THR A 412 3.80 1.25 12.75
C THR A 412 4.63 2.49 13.03
N TRP A 413 4.29 3.62 12.40
CA TRP A 413 5.06 4.85 12.60
C TRP A 413 4.93 5.41 14.01
N ARG A 414 3.73 5.40 14.60
CA ARG A 414 3.51 5.76 16.01
C ARG A 414 4.37 4.90 16.93
N MET A 415 4.31 3.58 16.77
CA MET A 415 5.11 2.62 17.53
C MET A 415 6.62 2.93 17.42
N LEU A 416 7.14 3.12 16.20
CA LEU A 416 8.56 3.45 16.01
C LEU A 416 8.94 4.79 16.64
N THR A 417 8.01 5.76 16.65
CA THR A 417 8.18 7.10 17.22
C THR A 417 8.20 7.10 18.74
N GLU A 418 7.22 6.46 19.37
CA GLU A 418 7.09 6.33 20.82
C GLU A 418 8.30 5.64 21.46
N HIS A 419 8.97 4.74 20.74
CA HIS A 419 10.14 4.01 21.22
C HIS A 419 11.48 4.54 20.69
N ASP A 420 11.48 5.72 20.04
CA ASP A 420 12.68 6.41 19.54
C ASP A 420 13.62 5.52 18.72
N VAL A 421 13.07 4.72 17.80
CA VAL A 421 13.88 3.89 16.89
C VAL A 421 14.67 4.83 15.95
N PRO A 422 16.01 4.96 16.07
CA PRO A 422 16.73 6.10 15.52
C PRO A 422 16.87 6.07 13.99
N ASN A 423 16.95 4.88 13.42
CA ASN A 423 17.10 4.63 11.98
C ASN A 423 15.78 4.18 11.37
N ARG A 424 14.72 4.95 11.59
CA ARG A 424 13.44 4.80 10.90
C ARG A 424 13.35 5.77 9.72
N LYS A 425 12.82 5.30 8.60
CA LYS A 425 12.58 6.12 7.40
C LYS A 425 11.18 5.81 6.87
N LEU A 426 10.53 6.81 6.28
CA LEU A 426 9.16 6.78 5.79
C LEU A 426 9.11 7.39 4.39
N TRP A 427 8.44 6.70 3.48
CA TRP A 427 8.19 7.20 2.13
C TRP A 427 6.73 7.02 1.74
N LEU A 428 6.01 8.12 1.52
CA LEU A 428 4.57 8.11 1.28
C LEU A 428 4.22 8.78 -0.05
N GLY A 429 3.83 7.98 -1.05
CA GLY A 429 3.42 8.49 -2.36
C GLY A 429 1.91 8.58 -2.55
N PRO A 430 1.42 9.10 -3.69
CA PRO A 430 0.01 9.08 -4.04
C PRO A 430 -0.40 7.70 -4.59
N TRP A 431 0.12 6.65 -3.97
CA TRP A 431 0.07 5.30 -4.50
C TRP A 431 -1.09 4.50 -3.93
N GLU A 432 -1.54 3.56 -4.75
CA GLU A 432 -2.40 2.46 -4.35
C GLU A 432 -1.58 1.28 -3.79
N HIS A 433 -2.28 0.19 -3.41
CA HIS A 433 -1.67 -0.97 -2.75
C HIS A 433 -0.56 -1.66 -3.56
N GLY A 434 -0.59 -1.52 -4.88
CA GLY A 434 0.55 -1.80 -5.77
C GLY A 434 1.28 -0.50 -6.09
N PRO A 435 2.27 -0.08 -5.29
CA PRO A 435 2.79 1.26 -5.34
C PRO A 435 3.67 1.50 -6.55
N ASN A 436 3.92 2.78 -6.81
CA ASN A 436 4.84 3.25 -7.84
C ASN A 436 4.52 2.79 -9.27
N ARG A 437 3.22 2.64 -9.59
CA ARG A 437 2.78 2.16 -10.91
C ARG A 437 1.89 3.11 -11.68
N ALA A 438 1.22 4.07 -11.05
CA ALA A 438 0.19 4.88 -11.69
C ALA A 438 0.37 6.38 -11.39
N ARG A 439 -0.14 7.22 -12.27
CA ARG A 439 -0.11 8.70 -12.18
C ARG A 439 -1.48 9.34 -12.08
N ASP A 440 -2.51 8.52 -12.22
CA ASP A 440 -3.90 8.94 -12.25
C ASP A 440 -4.75 7.89 -11.53
N LEU A 441 -5.67 8.33 -10.67
CA LEU A 441 -6.59 7.45 -9.95
C LEU A 441 -7.97 8.11 -9.86
N MET A 442 -9.00 7.43 -10.37
CA MET A 442 -10.40 7.91 -10.33
C MET A 442 -10.61 9.35 -10.83
N GLY A 443 -9.84 9.78 -11.83
CA GLY A 443 -9.92 11.13 -12.41
C GLY A 443 -9.09 12.19 -11.69
N VAL A 444 -8.43 11.83 -10.58
CA VAL A 444 -7.41 12.66 -9.92
C VAL A 444 -6.06 12.41 -10.61
N SER A 445 -5.40 13.50 -11.05
CA SER A 445 -4.08 13.45 -11.66
C SER A 445 -3.01 13.80 -10.63
N PHE A 446 -1.99 12.94 -10.52
CA PHE A 446 -0.85 13.11 -9.63
C PHE A 446 0.40 13.61 -10.34
N SER A 447 0.31 14.21 -11.54
CA SER A 447 1.49 14.63 -12.33
C SER A 447 2.46 13.47 -12.69
N ASN A 448 3.60 13.80 -13.29
CA ASN A 448 4.55 12.80 -13.78
C ASN A 448 5.42 12.21 -12.66
N ASP A 449 5.76 13.02 -11.65
CA ASP A 449 6.70 12.68 -10.57
C ASP A 449 6.08 11.74 -9.51
N ALA A 450 4.78 11.45 -9.60
CA ALA A 450 4.13 10.43 -8.79
C ALA A 450 4.73 9.03 -8.99
N VAL A 451 5.37 8.78 -10.13
CA VAL A 451 6.14 7.55 -10.38
C VAL A 451 7.62 7.85 -10.28
N VAL A 452 8.30 7.13 -9.40
CA VAL A 452 9.69 7.32 -9.03
C VAL A 452 10.55 6.21 -9.64
N TYR A 453 11.48 6.59 -10.52
CA TYR A 453 12.31 5.63 -11.26
C TYR A 453 13.37 4.91 -10.41
N ASP A 454 13.74 5.45 -9.25
CA ASP A 454 14.73 4.88 -8.32
C ASP A 454 14.09 4.27 -7.05
N TYR A 455 12.80 3.90 -7.12
CA TYR A 455 12.07 3.30 -5.99
C TYR A 455 12.79 2.09 -5.38
N ASP A 456 13.14 1.07 -6.18
CA ASP A 456 13.83 -0.13 -5.68
C ASP A 456 15.31 0.12 -5.39
N VAL A 457 15.91 1.12 -6.02
CA VAL A 457 17.28 1.54 -5.70
C VAL A 457 17.35 2.03 -4.26
N ASN A 458 16.35 2.76 -3.77
CA ASN A 458 16.32 3.19 -2.37
C ASN A 458 16.15 2.01 -1.40
N VAL A 459 15.37 0.99 -1.78
CA VAL A 459 15.31 -0.30 -1.04
C VAL A 459 16.68 -0.98 -1.00
N LEU A 460 17.40 -1.01 -2.13
CA LEU A 460 18.74 -1.59 -2.19
C LEU A 460 19.75 -0.78 -1.37
N ARG A 461 19.70 0.56 -1.42
CA ARG A 461 20.55 1.45 -0.62
C ARG A 461 20.38 1.16 0.87
N TRP A 462 19.14 0.93 1.31
CA TRP A 462 18.85 0.56 2.69
C TRP A 462 19.56 -0.73 3.11
N PHE A 463 19.41 -1.80 2.33
CA PHE A 463 20.09 -3.06 2.62
C PHE A 463 21.62 -2.94 2.50
N ASP A 464 22.13 -2.24 1.48
CA ASP A 464 23.58 -2.02 1.31
C ASP A 464 24.16 -1.26 2.52
N ARG A 465 23.41 -0.29 3.06
CA ARG A 465 23.84 0.48 4.23
C ARG A 465 23.91 -0.39 5.49
N PHE A 466 22.83 -1.09 5.81
CA PHE A 466 22.68 -1.76 7.11
C PHE A 466 23.16 -3.22 7.14
N LEU A 467 23.23 -3.90 5.99
CA LEU A 467 23.73 -5.27 5.90
C LEU A 467 25.18 -5.35 5.41
N LYS A 468 25.62 -4.41 4.56
CA LYS A 468 26.98 -4.41 3.98
C LYS A 468 27.85 -3.24 4.46
N GLY A 469 27.31 -2.29 5.21
CA GLY A 469 28.05 -1.13 5.72
C GLY A 469 28.41 -0.09 4.66
N VAL A 470 27.80 -0.12 3.48
CA VAL A 470 28.08 0.84 2.39
C VAL A 470 27.62 2.24 2.81
N ASN A 471 28.52 3.23 2.82
CA ASN A 471 28.22 4.60 3.23
C ASN A 471 27.55 5.41 2.10
N ASN A 472 26.35 5.00 1.69
CA ASN A 472 25.60 5.60 0.58
C ASN A 472 24.66 6.76 0.98
N GLY A 473 24.71 7.19 2.24
CA GLY A 473 24.00 8.37 2.75
C GLY A 473 22.51 8.22 3.04
N ILE A 474 21.88 7.06 2.80
CA ILE A 474 20.42 6.91 2.98
C ILE A 474 19.95 7.13 4.44
N ASP A 475 20.83 6.86 5.41
CA ASP A 475 20.62 7.07 6.84
C ASP A 475 20.91 8.50 7.33
N GLN A 476 21.37 9.39 6.42
CA GLN A 476 21.63 10.81 6.70
C GLN A 476 20.60 11.74 6.04
N GLU A 477 19.79 11.20 5.13
CA GLU A 477 18.67 11.91 4.53
C GLU A 477 17.53 12.13 5.54
N PRO A 478 16.60 13.07 5.28
CA PRO A 478 15.39 13.22 6.07
C PRO A 478 14.64 11.89 6.25
N ARG A 479 14.05 11.69 7.44
CA ARG A 479 13.31 10.46 7.76
C ARG A 479 12.06 10.34 6.91
N ALA A 480 11.37 11.45 6.63
CA ALA A 480 10.14 11.43 5.86
C ALA A 480 10.34 12.03 4.47
N ALA A 481 9.93 11.29 3.44
CA ALA A 481 9.65 11.81 2.11
C ALA A 481 8.17 11.55 1.79
N TYR A 482 7.43 12.56 1.36
CA TYR A 482 5.98 12.44 1.17
C TYR A 482 5.50 13.27 -0.01
N TYR A 483 4.48 12.76 -0.70
CA TYR A 483 3.90 13.41 -1.87
C TYR A 483 2.69 14.25 -1.50
N VAL A 484 2.73 15.53 -1.81
CA VAL A 484 1.60 16.45 -1.58
C VAL A 484 0.67 16.41 -2.79
N VAL A 485 -0.51 15.80 -2.63
CA VAL A 485 -1.57 15.83 -3.64
C VAL A 485 -2.12 17.26 -3.75
N GLY A 486 -2.57 17.67 -4.94
CA GLY A 486 -3.02 19.05 -5.18
C GLY A 486 -1.91 19.88 -5.82
N THR A 487 -0.80 20.13 -5.11
CA THR A 487 0.40 20.72 -5.73
C THR A 487 1.15 19.72 -6.60
N ASN A 488 1.04 18.42 -6.29
CA ASN A 488 1.68 17.31 -6.98
C ASN A 488 3.22 17.38 -6.93
N GLU A 489 3.75 17.49 -5.72
CA GLU A 489 5.18 17.65 -5.45
C GLU A 489 5.64 16.74 -4.31
N TRP A 490 6.87 16.21 -4.42
CA TRP A 490 7.55 15.54 -3.30
C TRP A 490 8.12 16.58 -2.33
N ARG A 491 7.90 16.35 -1.03
CA ARG A 491 8.52 17.10 0.07
C ARG A 491 9.25 16.15 1.01
N THR A 492 10.10 16.73 1.86
CA THR A 492 10.85 15.99 2.88
C THR A 492 10.76 16.70 4.22
N SER A 493 10.73 15.95 5.32
CA SER A 493 10.79 16.48 6.68
C SER A 493 11.68 15.61 7.58
N GLU A 494 12.20 16.20 8.66
CA GLU A 494 13.10 15.54 9.61
C GLU A 494 12.44 14.30 10.26
N ASP A 495 11.12 14.32 10.45
CA ASP A 495 10.31 13.21 10.97
C ASP A 495 8.89 13.25 10.36
N TRP A 496 8.04 12.29 10.71
CA TRP A 496 6.62 12.28 10.34
C TRP A 496 5.72 12.22 11.59
N THR A 497 4.57 12.89 11.68
CA THR A 497 4.08 14.02 10.86
C THR A 497 5.16 15.09 10.64
N PRO A 498 5.16 15.85 9.52
CA PRO A 498 6.21 16.84 9.27
C PRO A 498 6.36 17.78 10.46
N VAL A 499 7.61 18.00 10.91
CA VAL A 499 7.90 18.74 12.15
C VAL A 499 7.46 20.21 12.10
N GLU A 500 7.31 20.73 10.89
CA GLU A 500 6.81 22.07 10.59
C GLU A 500 5.28 22.18 10.66
N ALA A 501 4.54 21.07 10.75
CA ALA A 501 3.08 21.08 10.74
C ALA A 501 2.49 21.52 12.10
N GLU A 502 1.54 22.44 12.06
CA GLU A 502 0.79 22.91 13.23
C GLU A 502 -0.65 22.37 13.19
N VAL A 503 -1.05 21.69 14.27
CA VAL A 503 -2.42 21.16 14.38
C VAL A 503 -3.41 22.31 14.60
N ARG A 504 -4.33 22.51 13.63
CA ARG A 504 -5.43 23.48 13.70
C ARG A 504 -6.76 22.79 13.90
N SER A 505 -7.61 23.39 14.75
CA SER A 505 -8.97 22.91 15.02
C SER A 505 -9.99 23.57 14.10
N PHE A 506 -10.88 22.75 13.54
CA PHE A 506 -12.06 23.16 12.79
C PHE A 506 -13.30 22.59 13.47
N TYR A 507 -14.06 23.44 14.14
CA TYR A 507 -15.21 23.08 14.96
C TYR A 507 -16.45 22.90 14.10
N LEU A 508 -17.24 21.87 14.42
CA LEU A 508 -18.54 21.65 13.83
C LEU A 508 -19.53 22.69 14.36
N GLY A 509 -20.54 23.02 13.55
CA GLY A 509 -21.65 23.86 13.95
C GLY A 509 -22.82 23.70 13.00
N SER A 510 -24.05 23.90 13.49
CA SER A 510 -25.27 23.87 12.67
C SER A 510 -26.47 24.41 13.47
N GLY A 511 -27.59 24.60 12.78
CA GLY A 511 -28.89 24.87 13.40
C GLY A 511 -29.69 23.59 13.70
N GLY A 512 -29.02 22.44 13.83
CA GLY A 512 -29.65 21.11 13.99
C GLY A 512 -30.13 20.50 12.67
N ARG A 513 -29.59 20.96 11.52
CA ARG A 513 -29.97 20.50 10.18
C ARG A 513 -28.75 20.25 9.29
N ALA A 514 -27.67 19.69 9.82
CA ALA A 514 -26.49 19.29 9.04
C ALA A 514 -26.72 18.04 8.17
N ASN A 515 -27.91 17.43 8.19
CA ASN A 515 -28.23 16.26 7.36
C ASN A 515 -28.12 16.61 5.86
N SER A 516 -27.35 15.81 5.13
CA SER A 516 -27.00 16.00 3.73
C SER A 516 -26.24 17.29 3.42
N SER A 517 -25.66 17.35 2.21
CA SER A 517 -25.00 18.52 1.63
C SER A 517 -25.95 19.70 1.36
N LEU A 518 -27.26 19.52 1.53
CA LEU A 518 -28.26 20.58 1.49
C LEU A 518 -28.57 21.17 2.88
N GLY A 519 -27.93 20.65 3.93
CA GLY A 519 -28.07 21.09 5.31
C GLY A 519 -27.35 22.40 5.63
N ASP A 520 -27.38 22.79 6.91
CA ASP A 520 -26.75 24.02 7.43
C ASP A 520 -25.47 23.78 8.27
N GLY A 521 -24.85 22.60 8.10
CA GLY A 521 -23.61 22.25 8.79
C GLY A 521 -22.40 23.04 8.27
N VAL A 522 -21.66 23.64 9.20
CA VAL A 522 -20.48 24.46 8.93
C VAL A 522 -19.25 23.96 9.69
N LEU A 523 -18.07 24.24 9.15
CA LEU A 523 -16.79 24.13 9.86
C LEU A 523 -16.24 25.54 10.14
N GLY A 524 -16.02 25.85 11.42
CA GLY A 524 -15.54 27.16 11.88
C GLY A 524 -14.22 27.07 12.66
N ALA A 525 -13.50 28.19 12.75
CA ALA A 525 -12.25 28.27 13.51
C ALA A 525 -12.45 28.32 15.05
N ALA A 526 -13.68 28.51 15.51
CA ALA A 526 -14.04 28.57 16.92
C ALA A 526 -15.34 27.79 17.19
N PRO A 527 -15.54 27.29 18.43
CA PRO A 527 -16.79 26.63 18.81
C PRO A 527 -18.01 27.52 18.56
N ALA A 528 -19.12 26.91 18.16
CA ALA A 528 -20.40 27.62 18.03
C ALA A 528 -20.84 28.16 19.40
N SER A 529 -21.44 29.37 19.41
CA SER A 529 -22.03 29.91 20.64
C SER A 529 -23.21 29.04 21.09
N ALA A 530 -23.46 28.94 22.40
CA ALA A 530 -24.53 28.09 22.95
C ALA A 530 -25.94 28.43 22.42
N ALA A 531 -26.16 29.66 21.96
CA ALA A 531 -27.42 30.11 21.36
C ALA A 531 -27.60 29.73 19.87
N GLN A 532 -26.59 29.11 19.27
CA GLN A 532 -26.50 28.79 17.84
C GLN A 532 -26.14 27.32 17.57
N SER A 533 -26.32 26.43 18.55
CA SER A 533 -25.84 25.06 18.48
C SER A 533 -26.91 24.06 18.94
N GLU A 534 -27.85 23.76 18.06
CA GLU A 534 -28.75 22.61 18.22
C GLU A 534 -28.03 21.34 17.72
N PRO A 535 -28.10 20.20 18.43
CA PRO A 535 -27.41 19.00 18.01
C PRO A 535 -28.04 18.41 16.75
N ASP A 536 -27.20 17.86 15.87
CA ASP A 536 -27.63 17.20 14.64
C ASP A 536 -27.99 15.75 14.91
N SER A 537 -28.97 15.20 14.20
CA SER A 537 -29.38 13.81 14.38
C SER A 537 -29.84 13.13 13.11
N TYR A 538 -29.63 11.82 13.04
CA TYR A 538 -30.15 10.97 11.96
C TYR A 538 -30.56 9.60 12.48
N LEU A 539 -31.32 8.86 11.67
CA LEU A 539 -31.63 7.47 11.92
C LEU A 539 -30.63 6.60 11.17
N TYR A 540 -29.95 5.70 11.87
CA TYR A 540 -29.11 4.69 11.27
C TYR A 540 -29.91 3.39 11.13
N ASN A 541 -30.09 2.94 9.88
CA ASN A 541 -30.69 1.65 9.55
C ASN A 541 -29.61 0.69 9.01
N PRO A 542 -29.26 -0.39 9.75
CA PRO A 542 -28.26 -1.36 9.30
C PRO A 542 -28.61 -2.08 7.99
N ASP A 543 -29.89 -2.13 7.60
CA ASP A 543 -30.35 -2.73 6.34
C ASP A 543 -30.18 -1.78 5.13
N GLU A 544 -29.87 -0.50 5.37
CA GLU A 544 -29.64 0.51 4.33
C GLU A 544 -28.27 1.20 4.50
N PRO A 545 -27.16 0.46 4.59
CA PRO A 545 -25.85 1.05 4.84
C PRO A 545 -25.38 1.92 3.66
N VAL A 546 -24.46 2.85 3.93
CA VAL A 546 -23.79 3.62 2.88
C VAL A 546 -22.92 2.68 2.04
N ALA A 547 -23.15 2.67 0.73
CA ALA A 547 -22.43 1.85 -0.23
C ALA A 547 -21.46 2.72 -1.05
N ASP A 548 -20.44 3.24 -0.38
CA ASP A 548 -19.30 3.93 -0.99
C ASP A 548 -18.23 2.94 -1.45
N SER A 549 -17.15 3.42 -2.07
CA SER A 549 -16.07 2.58 -2.58
C SER A 549 -15.04 2.12 -1.53
N GLY A 550 -15.29 2.40 -0.25
CA GLY A 550 -14.40 2.05 0.87
C GLY A 550 -13.27 3.05 1.11
N GLU A 551 -12.05 2.57 1.41
CA GLU A 551 -10.91 3.41 1.87
C GLU A 551 -9.77 3.54 0.83
N ARG A 552 -9.93 2.98 -0.37
CA ARG A 552 -8.82 2.80 -1.34
C ARG A 552 -8.80 3.80 -2.49
N GLU A 553 -9.75 4.72 -2.52
CA GLU A 553 -9.98 5.55 -3.70
C GLU A 553 -10.36 6.98 -3.31
N PRO A 554 -9.91 7.99 -4.08
CA PRO A 554 -10.38 9.37 -3.97
C PRO A 554 -11.76 9.52 -4.63
N GLU A 555 -12.76 8.82 -4.11
CA GLU A 555 -14.12 8.84 -4.64
C GLU A 555 -14.75 10.23 -4.52
N ASN A 556 -15.54 10.61 -5.52
CA ASN A 556 -16.39 11.80 -5.43
C ASN A 556 -17.66 11.49 -4.62
N MET A 557 -17.64 11.89 -3.35
CA MET A 557 -18.67 11.62 -2.33
C MET A 557 -19.97 12.39 -2.55
N ARG A 558 -20.04 13.31 -3.51
CA ARG A 558 -21.20 14.20 -3.75
C ARG A 558 -22.54 13.46 -3.80
N LYS A 559 -22.58 12.25 -4.36
CA LYS A 559 -23.83 11.45 -4.45
C LYS A 559 -24.25 10.89 -3.09
N HIS A 560 -23.30 10.41 -2.30
CA HIS A 560 -23.55 9.86 -0.97
C HIS A 560 -23.99 10.95 -0.01
N GLU A 561 -23.37 12.12 -0.10
CA GLU A 561 -23.67 13.31 0.70
C GLU A 561 -25.09 13.88 0.49
N LEU A 562 -25.93 13.29 -0.35
CA LEU A 562 -27.36 13.63 -0.45
C LEU A 562 -28.23 12.85 0.55
N ARG A 563 -27.70 11.81 1.17
CA ARG A 563 -28.43 10.99 2.13
C ARG A 563 -28.72 11.76 3.42
N SER A 564 -29.88 11.47 4.02
CA SER A 564 -30.29 12.09 5.29
C SER A 564 -29.57 11.52 6.51
N ASP A 565 -28.91 10.36 6.39
CA ASP A 565 -28.10 9.72 7.43
C ASP A 565 -26.60 9.99 7.28
N ILE A 566 -26.25 11.02 6.51
CA ILE A 566 -24.91 11.59 6.48
C ILE A 566 -25.02 13.05 6.93
N LEU A 567 -24.35 13.38 8.03
CA LEU A 567 -24.19 14.76 8.47
C LEU A 567 -23.02 15.38 7.71
N VAL A 568 -23.20 16.58 7.17
CA VAL A 568 -22.22 17.28 6.32
C VAL A 568 -21.91 18.64 6.91
N TYR A 569 -20.62 18.87 7.22
CA TYR A 569 -20.10 20.13 7.72
C TYR A 569 -19.11 20.68 6.71
N THR A 570 -19.34 21.88 6.18
CA THR A 570 -18.48 22.48 5.16
C THR A 570 -17.95 23.85 5.61
N GLY A 571 -16.64 24.08 5.44
CA GLY A 571 -16.03 25.37 5.70
C GLY A 571 -16.37 26.44 4.66
N GLU A 572 -15.95 27.67 4.93
CA GLU A 572 -15.93 28.72 3.92
C GLU A 572 -14.98 28.36 2.76
N ALA A 573 -15.19 28.98 1.60
CA ALA A 573 -14.25 28.85 0.49
C ALA A 573 -12.93 29.48 0.92
N LEU A 574 -11.83 28.74 0.76
CA LEU A 574 -10.51 29.20 1.14
C LEU A 574 -10.11 30.38 0.24
N THR A 575 -9.58 31.44 0.83
CA THR A 575 -9.09 32.60 0.08
C THR A 575 -7.68 32.40 -0.46
N GLU A 576 -6.94 31.44 0.10
CA GLU A 576 -5.60 31.03 -0.26
C GLU A 576 -5.47 29.51 -0.18
N GLU A 577 -4.42 28.95 -0.77
CA GLU A 577 -4.16 27.51 -0.67
C GLU A 577 -3.87 27.12 0.79
N LEU A 578 -4.39 25.97 1.20
CA LEU A 578 -4.12 25.38 2.52
C LEU A 578 -3.55 23.99 2.33
N THR A 579 -2.33 23.77 2.82
CA THR A 579 -1.72 22.44 2.79
C THR A 579 -1.85 21.77 4.14
N VAL A 580 -2.34 20.54 4.14
CA VAL A 580 -2.31 19.65 5.30
C VAL A 580 -1.37 18.49 5.00
N ALA A 581 -0.59 18.07 5.99
CA ALA A 581 0.27 16.91 5.87
C ALA A 581 0.45 16.25 7.22
N GLY A 582 0.05 14.97 7.32
CA GLY A 582 0.18 14.22 8.56
C GLY A 582 -0.98 13.27 8.81
N GLU A 583 -1.00 12.77 10.03
CA GLU A 583 -2.14 12.07 10.57
C GLU A 583 -3.25 13.05 10.94
N LEU A 584 -4.44 12.82 10.38
CA LEU A 584 -5.62 13.63 10.65
C LEU A 584 -6.36 13.04 11.87
N SER A 585 -7.13 13.85 12.58
CA SER A 585 -8.00 13.33 13.64
C SER A 585 -9.25 14.16 13.84
N CYS A 586 -10.21 13.64 14.58
CA CYS A 586 -11.35 14.39 15.09
C CYS A 586 -11.64 14.01 16.55
N GLU A 587 -12.29 14.95 17.23
CA GLU A 587 -12.94 14.72 18.50
C GLU A 587 -14.44 14.89 18.28
N LEU A 588 -15.22 13.84 18.55
CA LEU A 588 -16.67 13.87 18.45
C LEU A 588 -17.30 13.71 19.83
N TYR A 589 -18.32 14.49 20.11
CA TYR A 589 -19.25 14.29 21.20
C TYR A 589 -20.54 13.78 20.62
N ALA A 590 -20.87 12.52 20.90
CA ALA A 590 -21.97 11.84 20.25
C ALA A 590 -22.77 10.97 21.22
N ALA A 591 -24.04 10.75 20.89
CA ALA A 591 -24.91 9.83 21.61
C ALA A 591 -25.68 8.95 20.63
N SER A 592 -25.96 7.72 21.05
CA SER A 592 -26.85 6.81 20.33
C SER A 592 -28.03 6.41 21.22
N THR A 593 -29.18 6.12 20.63
CA THR A 593 -30.26 5.41 21.34
C THR A 593 -30.01 3.91 21.42
N GLY A 594 -29.01 3.38 20.71
CA GLY A 594 -28.53 2.00 20.81
C GLY A 594 -27.56 1.81 21.98
N VAL A 595 -27.27 0.54 22.27
CA VAL A 595 -26.22 0.14 23.24
C VAL A 595 -24.85 -0.03 22.57
N ASP A 596 -24.81 -0.04 21.24
CA ASP A 596 -23.59 0.02 20.42
C ASP A 596 -23.95 0.60 19.05
N THR A 597 -22.95 1.06 18.31
CA THR A 597 -23.04 1.56 16.92
C THR A 597 -21.63 1.72 16.35
N ASP A 598 -21.52 2.02 15.05
CA ASP A 598 -20.27 2.51 14.48
C ASP A 598 -20.38 4.03 14.17
N TRP A 599 -19.24 4.71 14.18
CA TRP A 599 -19.05 6.08 13.71
C TRP A 599 -18.04 6.07 12.57
N VAL A 600 -18.46 6.54 11.40
CA VAL A 600 -17.63 6.70 10.21
C VAL A 600 -17.43 8.18 9.97
N VAL A 601 -16.19 8.59 9.79
CA VAL A 601 -15.80 9.98 9.55
C VAL A 601 -14.99 10.09 8.27
N THR A 602 -15.27 11.13 7.48
CA THR A 602 -14.59 11.35 6.20
C THR A 602 -14.24 12.83 6.04
N LEU A 603 -12.99 13.10 5.64
CA LEU A 603 -12.53 14.40 5.17
C LEU A 603 -12.51 14.42 3.64
N SER A 604 -13.02 15.50 3.04
CA SER A 604 -13.06 15.70 1.60
C SER A 604 -12.63 17.12 1.20
N ASP A 605 -12.07 17.23 0.00
CA ASP A 605 -11.83 18.50 -0.71
C ASP A 605 -12.99 18.79 -1.67
N VAL A 606 -13.67 19.93 -1.48
CA VAL A 606 -14.79 20.36 -2.33
C VAL A 606 -14.35 21.45 -3.30
N ASP A 607 -14.36 21.13 -4.59
CA ASP A 607 -14.02 22.09 -5.65
C ASP A 607 -15.14 23.12 -5.91
N GLU A 608 -14.84 24.13 -6.73
CA GLU A 608 -15.82 25.18 -7.10
C GLU A 608 -17.01 24.65 -7.91
N LYS A 609 -16.93 23.43 -8.46
CA LYS A 609 -18.02 22.75 -9.18
C LYS A 609 -18.87 21.87 -8.24
N GLY A 610 -18.50 21.80 -6.96
CA GLY A 610 -19.14 21.00 -5.92
C GLY A 610 -18.80 19.51 -5.98
N ASN A 611 -17.72 19.10 -6.65
CA ASN A 611 -17.19 17.75 -6.49
C ASN A 611 -16.56 17.63 -5.10
N SER A 612 -16.90 16.58 -4.35
CA SER A 612 -16.39 16.34 -3.00
C SER A 612 -15.47 15.13 -3.03
N ILE A 613 -14.17 15.35 -3.18
CA ILE A 613 -13.19 14.26 -3.34
C ILE A 613 -12.74 13.79 -1.96
N ARG A 614 -12.99 12.51 -1.63
CA ARG A 614 -12.54 11.91 -0.37
C ARG A 614 -11.01 11.95 -0.30
N LEU A 615 -10.51 12.48 0.81
CA LEU A 615 -9.08 12.54 1.13
C LEU A 615 -8.69 11.46 2.12
N SER A 616 -9.50 11.26 3.14
CA SER A 616 -9.24 10.30 4.21
C SER A 616 -10.53 9.95 4.94
N ASN A 617 -10.62 8.74 5.45
CA ASN A 617 -11.70 8.29 6.30
C ASN A 617 -11.22 7.27 7.33
N TYR A 618 -12.05 7.02 8.33
CA TYR A 618 -11.88 5.91 9.26
C TYR A 618 -13.22 5.56 9.93
N ILE A 619 -13.27 4.37 10.53
CA ILE A 619 -14.44 3.86 11.24
C ILE A 619 -14.03 3.47 12.67
N VAL A 620 -14.88 3.76 13.65
CA VAL A 620 -14.73 3.25 15.01
C VAL A 620 -16.05 2.68 15.53
N ARG A 621 -15.98 1.54 16.19
CA ARG A 621 -17.11 0.95 16.90
C ARG A 621 -17.19 1.51 18.32
N ALA A 622 -18.39 1.94 18.69
CA ALA A 622 -18.60 2.82 19.82
C ALA A 622 -18.22 2.20 21.17
N LYS A 623 -18.35 0.88 21.31
CA LYS A 623 -17.90 0.20 22.53
C LYS A 623 -16.39 0.30 22.80
N TYR A 624 -15.57 0.57 21.79
CA TYR A 624 -14.10 0.68 21.91
C TYR A 624 -13.60 2.13 22.01
N ARG A 625 -14.48 3.09 22.35
CA ARG A 625 -14.15 4.52 22.46
C ARG A 625 -13.03 4.85 23.47
N HIS A 626 -12.75 3.96 24.41
CA HIS A 626 -11.71 4.13 25.44
C HIS A 626 -10.45 3.29 25.18
N GLY A 627 -10.45 2.48 24.12
CA GLY A 627 -9.40 1.50 23.84
C GLY A 627 -10.00 0.17 23.39
N PHE A 628 -9.19 -0.65 22.71
CA PHE A 628 -9.66 -1.98 22.27
C PHE A 628 -9.77 -2.96 23.43
N ASP A 629 -8.93 -2.82 24.45
CA ASP A 629 -8.89 -3.64 25.67
C ASP A 629 -9.90 -3.23 26.75
N GLU A 630 -10.58 -2.10 26.57
CA GLU A 630 -11.64 -1.60 27.46
C GLU A 630 -13.01 -1.51 26.73
N PRO A 631 -13.57 -2.63 26.22
CA PRO A 631 -14.88 -2.60 25.58
C PRO A 631 -15.99 -2.28 26.60
N GLU A 632 -16.70 -1.19 26.38
CA GLU A 632 -17.81 -0.76 27.22
C GLU A 632 -19.03 -0.39 26.37
N LEU A 633 -20.16 -1.06 26.54
CA LEU A 633 -21.40 -0.70 25.84
C LEU A 633 -21.85 0.73 26.18
N LEU A 634 -22.55 1.36 25.24
CA LEU A 634 -23.14 2.69 25.45
C LEU A 634 -24.31 2.62 26.43
N THR A 635 -24.46 3.69 27.20
CA THR A 635 -25.73 4.00 27.86
C THR A 635 -26.60 4.81 26.88
N PRO A 636 -27.77 4.30 26.45
CA PRO A 636 -28.61 5.01 25.49
C PRO A 636 -28.88 6.47 25.88
N GLY A 637 -28.59 7.39 24.95
CA GLY A 637 -28.80 8.83 25.11
C GLY A 637 -27.70 9.57 25.91
N LYS A 638 -26.73 8.86 26.50
CA LYS A 638 -25.58 9.49 27.14
C LYS A 638 -24.61 10.04 26.08
N VAL A 639 -24.13 11.26 26.29
CA VAL A 639 -23.11 11.87 25.44
C VAL A 639 -21.74 11.28 25.82
N GLU A 640 -21.07 10.71 24.83
CA GLU A 640 -19.72 10.15 24.95
C GLU A 640 -18.74 10.93 24.07
N LYS A 641 -17.47 10.95 24.47
CA LYS A 641 -16.38 11.51 23.66
C LYS A 641 -15.69 10.40 22.88
N TYR A 642 -15.45 10.66 21.58
CA TYR A 642 -14.69 9.79 20.69
C TYR A 642 -13.49 10.57 20.16
N SER A 643 -12.30 9.98 20.28
CA SER A 643 -11.08 10.47 19.63
C SER A 643 -10.75 9.52 18.50
N ILE A 644 -10.98 9.98 17.27
CA ILE A 644 -10.88 9.15 16.06
C ILE A 644 -9.75 9.72 15.22
N PHE A 645 -8.73 8.92 14.95
CA PHE A 645 -7.75 9.27 13.92
C PHE A 645 -8.33 8.97 12.54
N LEU A 646 -7.85 9.66 11.52
CA LEU A 646 -8.08 9.29 10.13
C LEU A 646 -6.73 8.98 9.48
N GLN A 647 -6.77 8.24 8.39
CA GLN A 647 -5.58 7.84 7.63
C GLN A 647 -4.70 9.03 7.24
N ASN A 648 -3.39 8.78 7.11
CA ASN A 648 -2.43 9.80 6.73
C ASN A 648 -2.69 10.32 5.32
N ILE A 649 -2.51 11.63 5.13
CA ILE A 649 -2.43 12.24 3.81
C ILE A 649 -1.57 13.50 3.83
N ALA A 650 -1.01 13.85 2.68
CA ALA A 650 -0.57 15.22 2.40
C ALA A 650 -1.34 15.76 1.18
N HIS A 651 -2.07 16.87 1.38
CA HIS A 651 -2.95 17.46 0.39
C HIS A 651 -2.99 18.98 0.48
N THR A 652 -2.99 19.65 -0.68
CA THR A 652 -3.22 21.08 -0.79
C THR A 652 -4.62 21.36 -1.33
N PHE A 653 -5.47 21.89 -0.46
CA PHE A 653 -6.74 22.49 -0.85
C PHE A 653 -6.45 23.77 -1.64
N GLN A 654 -6.99 23.87 -2.85
CA GLN A 654 -6.78 25.03 -3.71
C GLN A 654 -7.56 26.25 -3.20
N ALA A 655 -7.13 27.46 -3.57
CA ALA A 655 -7.96 28.65 -3.34
C ALA A 655 -9.33 28.48 -4.04
N GLY A 656 -10.41 28.88 -3.37
CA GLY A 656 -11.79 28.65 -3.80
C GLY A 656 -12.39 27.31 -3.38
N HIS A 657 -11.56 26.32 -3.04
CA HIS A 657 -12.03 25.03 -2.52
C HIS A 657 -12.51 25.15 -1.07
N ARG A 658 -13.19 24.11 -0.57
CA ARG A 658 -13.68 24.02 0.81
C ARG A 658 -13.27 22.72 1.45
N ILE A 659 -12.96 22.80 2.74
CA ILE A 659 -12.81 21.63 3.60
C ILE A 659 -14.22 21.12 3.94
N ARG A 660 -14.48 19.84 3.70
CA ARG A 660 -15.72 19.18 4.10
C ARG A 660 -15.44 18.00 5.00
N PHE A 661 -16.22 17.88 6.06
CA PHE A 661 -16.18 16.75 6.98
C PHE A 661 -17.57 16.13 7.08
N THR A 662 -17.64 14.81 6.96
CA THR A 662 -18.91 14.08 7.03
C THR A 662 -18.88 13.00 8.10
N ILE A 663 -20.06 12.75 8.69
CA ILE A 663 -20.27 11.76 9.73
C ILE A 663 -21.45 10.87 9.35
N THR A 664 -21.27 9.56 9.45
CA THR A 664 -22.33 8.55 9.32
C THR A 664 -22.04 7.35 10.24
N SER A 665 -22.83 6.28 10.15
CA SER A 665 -22.68 5.06 10.96
C SER A 665 -22.43 3.79 10.15
N SER A 666 -22.13 3.90 8.85
CA SER A 666 -21.79 2.73 8.03
C SER A 666 -20.94 3.07 6.81
N SER A 667 -20.11 2.11 6.40
CA SER A 667 -19.48 2.05 5.08
C SER A 667 -19.39 0.56 4.71
N LYS A 668 -20.25 0.14 3.77
CA LYS A 668 -20.51 -1.27 3.45
C LYS A 668 -19.28 -1.99 2.88
N LEU A 669 -18.42 -1.26 2.16
CA LEU A 669 -17.16 -1.76 1.60
C LEU A 669 -15.95 -1.50 2.52
N VAL A 670 -16.19 -1.27 3.81
CA VAL A 670 -15.16 -1.26 4.86
C VAL A 670 -15.51 -2.29 5.92
N ALA A 671 -16.74 -2.23 6.44
CA ALA A 671 -17.20 -3.10 7.52
C ALA A 671 -18.62 -3.63 7.26
N PHE A 672 -18.92 -4.80 7.82
CA PHE A 672 -20.30 -5.24 7.94
C PHE A 672 -21.06 -4.28 8.87
N PRO A 673 -22.27 -3.82 8.49
CA PRO A 673 -23.05 -2.87 9.27
C PRO A 673 -23.25 -3.32 10.73
N ASN A 674 -23.04 -2.43 11.69
CA ASN A 674 -23.33 -2.70 13.09
C ASN A 674 -24.85 -2.89 13.27
N THR A 675 -25.25 -3.94 13.97
CA THR A 675 -26.66 -4.24 14.23
C THR A 675 -27.26 -3.41 15.36
N ASN A 676 -26.43 -2.62 16.05
CA ASN A 676 -26.75 -1.76 17.19
C ASN A 676 -27.19 -2.51 18.46
N THR A 677 -26.90 -3.82 18.52
CA THR A 677 -27.33 -4.71 19.60
C THR A 677 -26.25 -4.96 20.67
N GLY A 678 -24.99 -4.64 20.37
CA GLY A 678 -23.84 -4.98 21.21
C GLY A 678 -23.47 -6.48 21.22
N LEU A 679 -24.14 -7.30 20.41
CA LEU A 679 -23.89 -8.74 20.28
C LEU A 679 -22.81 -9.03 19.22
N ASN A 680 -22.28 -10.25 19.23
CA ASN A 680 -21.30 -10.69 18.24
C ASN A 680 -21.87 -10.61 16.82
N PRO A 681 -21.27 -9.83 15.90
CA PRO A 681 -21.79 -9.68 14.54
C PRO A 681 -21.88 -10.99 13.75
N TYR A 682 -21.03 -11.97 14.06
CA TYR A 682 -21.04 -13.28 13.40
C TYR A 682 -22.27 -14.14 13.73
N ASP A 683 -23.02 -13.79 14.78
CA ASP A 683 -24.28 -14.46 15.13
C ASP A 683 -25.51 -13.85 14.42
N ASP A 684 -25.30 -12.82 13.59
CA ASP A 684 -26.32 -12.11 12.82
C ASP A 684 -27.56 -11.73 13.64
N PRO A 685 -27.35 -11.00 14.75
CA PRO A 685 -28.46 -10.54 15.56
C PRO A 685 -29.39 -9.62 14.75
N GLN A 686 -30.67 -9.64 15.08
CA GLN A 686 -31.66 -8.79 14.41
C GLN A 686 -31.29 -7.32 14.59
N PRO A 687 -31.12 -6.55 13.50
CA PRO A 687 -30.69 -5.16 13.60
C PRO A 687 -31.76 -4.27 14.22
N ILE A 688 -31.31 -3.24 14.93
CA ILE A 688 -32.18 -2.23 15.54
C ILE A 688 -31.89 -0.89 14.87
N ILE A 689 -32.93 -0.19 14.42
CA ILE A 689 -32.80 1.19 13.95
C ILE A 689 -32.60 2.10 15.16
N VAL A 690 -31.53 2.89 15.13
CA VAL A 690 -31.18 3.79 16.25
C VAL A 690 -31.05 5.22 15.77
N LYS A 691 -31.36 6.17 16.67
CA LYS A 691 -31.08 7.58 16.44
C LYS A 691 -29.67 7.88 16.91
N GLN A 692 -28.89 8.47 16.01
CA GLN A 692 -27.57 9.01 16.27
C GLN A 692 -27.67 10.52 16.45
N THR A 693 -26.89 11.07 17.37
CA THR A 693 -26.85 12.51 17.65
C THR A 693 -25.42 13.00 17.82
N ILE A 694 -25.06 14.07 17.11
CA ILE A 694 -23.77 14.76 17.22
C ILE A 694 -23.98 16.10 17.94
N TYR A 695 -23.18 16.35 18.97
CA TYR A 695 -23.18 17.57 19.75
C TYR A 695 -21.97 18.43 19.37
N HIS A 696 -22.18 19.73 19.19
CA HIS A 696 -21.14 20.67 18.75
C HIS A 696 -21.27 22.04 19.45
N SER A 697 -21.72 22.02 20.70
CA SER A 697 -21.86 23.23 21.53
C SER A 697 -20.54 23.62 22.19
N ALA A 698 -20.51 24.74 22.92
CA ALA A 698 -19.35 25.13 23.72
C ALA A 698 -18.98 24.09 24.81
N GLU A 699 -19.95 23.33 25.33
CA GLU A 699 -19.73 22.23 26.28
C GLU A 699 -19.21 20.97 25.58
N TYR A 700 -19.68 20.73 24.35
CA TYR A 700 -19.37 19.56 23.53
C TYR A 700 -18.72 19.98 22.20
N PRO A 701 -17.48 20.48 22.21
CA PRO A 701 -16.89 21.13 21.04
C PRO A 701 -16.34 20.11 20.03
N SER A 702 -17.24 19.39 19.34
CA SER A 702 -16.84 18.47 18.27
C SER A 702 -16.05 19.20 17.19
N ARG A 703 -14.93 18.63 16.76
CA ARG A 703 -13.98 19.28 15.87
C ARG A 703 -13.13 18.29 15.09
N VAL A 704 -12.65 18.76 13.94
CA VAL A 704 -11.60 18.11 13.15
C VAL A 704 -10.27 18.79 13.48
N LEU A 705 -9.20 18.02 13.59
CA LEU A 705 -7.85 18.47 13.86
C LEU A 705 -6.99 18.15 12.62
N LEU A 706 -6.50 19.22 11.97
CA LEU A 706 -5.73 19.11 10.73
C LEU A 706 -4.29 19.62 10.97
N PRO A 707 -3.25 18.84 10.65
CA PRO A 707 -1.86 19.28 10.67
C PRO A 707 -1.58 20.17 9.45
N VAL A 708 -1.57 21.48 9.64
CA VAL A 708 -1.42 22.50 8.59
C VAL A 708 0.05 22.90 8.44
N LEU A 709 0.52 22.99 7.20
CA LEU A 709 1.86 23.50 6.83
C LEU A 709 1.87 25.01 6.58
#